data_AF-A0A938VHW4-F1
#
_entry.id   AF-A0A938VHW4-F1
#
_cell.length_a   1.000
_cell.length_b   1.000
_cell.length_c   1.000
_cell.angle_alpha   90.00
_cell.angle_beta   90.00
_cell.angle_gamma   90.00
#
_symmetry.space_group_name_H-M   'P 1'
#
loop_
_entity.id
_entity.type
_entity.pdbx_description
1 polymer ?
#
loop_
_entity_poly.entity_id
_entity_poly.type
_entity_poly.pdbx_seq_one_letter_code
_entity_poly.pdbx_strand_id
1 'polypeptide(L)'
;MTIIVSLDIETTGLDENREAIIEVAAVKFNGWRIEGEFNTLINPGKQIPDFITGLTGIDNAMVSNAPRLRDIAHELTAFVGDAPILGHNVKFDIGFLRKAGLFEYQQTIDTYELASVLMPAASRYNLGALGQQLNIPLPATHRALDDARVTHACYVRLLDLASELSLETLQEIVELGNFVDWDAGWAFEQALQARVKEGIKPKKTTRSSFPKPTLAPITQKDAPSVQRTEEPIPLDPEEVASVLEYGGPFSQYFESYEHRGEQVEMLKAVTNALSQGKHLMVEAGTGVGKSFAYLVPAAWFAFQNNTRVVVSTNTINLQDQLIKKDIPDLKAALNMDVRAAVLKGRINYLCPRKVGFMRSHGPANANEMRVLAKLIVWQLENTSGDRNELNLNGPIEREVWSRLSAEDDNCSTETCLGRMGGACPFYCAKQAAQNSHLLIVNHALLLSDVSTGSKVLPEYDYVIVDEAHHMESAVTSALSFRMTQNDLDRMLKELGGSSAGVLGRMLTETHNALRPSDFGLLQQKSKRATDQTFRLEQLSKEFFLYLGEFINAQREGQQQNNYSWQLRVVPSTRSVQGWDDLEMLWGQVSETMSHLIKTMDEIYKALGELSSDGYDNVEDVMGSLSTLIRRMTEAETAASGMMHKPSNELIYWIEVNPRGERLSLNAAPLKVGPLVQKHLWYEKASVIMASATMTTHGDFRYVRNTLAADEVDVLSLGSPFDYESSTLLYVANDMPEPNNFNYQQALDRTLISTAKATGGRMLVLFTSYAALKKTA
;
A
#
# COMPACT_ATOMS: atom_id res chain seq x y z
N MET A 1 -3.08 37.84 -15.06
CA MET A 1 -3.53 36.44 -14.94
C MET A 1 -4.88 36.32 -15.63
N THR A 2 -5.22 35.11 -16.07
CA THR A 2 -6.48 34.80 -16.76
C THR A 2 -7.63 34.76 -15.76
N ILE A 3 -8.82 35.20 -16.16
CA ILE A 3 -10.03 35.10 -15.33
C ILE A 3 -10.46 33.63 -15.28
N ILE A 4 -10.75 33.14 -14.08
CA ILE A 4 -11.17 31.76 -13.80
C ILE A 4 -12.46 31.82 -12.96
N VAL A 5 -13.28 30.77 -13.05
CA VAL A 5 -14.48 30.64 -12.22
C VAL A 5 -14.38 29.38 -11.37
N SER A 6 -14.33 29.54 -10.05
CA SER A 6 -14.48 28.41 -9.12
C SER A 6 -15.95 28.06 -9.03
N LEU A 7 -16.31 26.81 -9.25
CA LEU A 7 -17.69 26.34 -9.26
C LEU A 7 -17.82 25.13 -8.32
N ASP A 8 -18.92 25.10 -7.58
CA ASP A 8 -19.26 24.00 -6.68
C ASP A 8 -20.79 23.82 -6.66
N ILE A 9 -21.25 22.58 -6.49
CA ILE A 9 -22.67 22.24 -6.38
C ILE A 9 -22.95 21.39 -5.14
N GLU A 10 -24.12 21.61 -4.55
CA GLU A 10 -24.70 20.67 -3.60
C GLU A 10 -25.75 19.81 -4.29
N THR A 11 -25.86 18.55 -3.91
CA THR A 11 -26.77 17.60 -4.55
C THR A 11 -27.55 16.76 -3.54
N THR A 12 -28.61 16.10 -4.00
CA THR A 12 -29.36 15.13 -3.19
C THR A 12 -28.63 13.80 -2.97
N GLY A 13 -27.44 13.63 -3.58
CA GLY A 13 -26.60 12.42 -3.49
C GLY A 13 -25.51 12.37 -4.57
N LEU A 14 -24.75 11.28 -4.63
CA LEU A 14 -23.51 11.21 -5.41
C LEU A 14 -23.64 10.77 -6.88
N ASP A 15 -24.77 10.18 -7.29
CA ASP A 15 -24.94 9.63 -8.65
C ASP A 15 -25.66 10.63 -9.56
N GLU A 16 -24.95 11.25 -10.50
CA GLU A 16 -25.50 12.16 -11.50
C GLU A 16 -26.67 11.56 -12.32
N ASN A 17 -26.80 10.23 -12.38
CA ASN A 17 -27.89 9.56 -13.08
C ASN A 17 -29.22 9.60 -12.31
N ARG A 18 -29.15 9.62 -10.98
CA ARG A 18 -30.31 9.46 -10.08
C ARG A 18 -30.57 10.68 -9.21
N GLU A 19 -29.54 11.48 -8.99
CA GLU A 19 -29.50 12.59 -8.06
C GLU A 19 -29.68 13.94 -8.78
N ALA A 20 -30.04 14.96 -8.00
CA ALA A 20 -30.35 16.29 -8.52
C ALA A 20 -29.61 17.36 -7.73
N ILE A 21 -29.34 18.49 -8.38
CA ILE A 21 -28.68 19.66 -7.79
C ILE A 21 -29.65 20.41 -6.88
N ILE A 22 -29.18 20.86 -5.72
CA ILE A 22 -29.94 21.64 -4.72
C ILE A 22 -29.35 23.04 -4.46
N GLU A 23 -28.07 23.27 -4.77
CA GLU A 23 -27.43 24.58 -4.75
C GLU A 23 -26.38 24.62 -5.87
N VAL A 24 -26.24 25.79 -6.52
CA VAL A 24 -25.13 26.07 -7.43
C VAL A 24 -24.49 27.36 -7.00
N ALA A 25 -23.16 27.33 -6.81
CA ALA A 25 -22.39 28.53 -6.56
C ALA A 25 -21.18 28.63 -7.48
N ALA A 26 -20.83 29.86 -7.83
CA ALA A 26 -19.67 30.17 -8.63
C ALA A 26 -19.00 31.47 -8.19
N VAL A 27 -17.67 31.48 -8.12
CA VAL A 27 -16.84 32.63 -7.75
C VAL A 27 -15.93 32.95 -8.92
N LYS A 28 -16.12 34.12 -9.53
CA LYS A 28 -15.29 34.62 -10.63
C LYS A 28 -14.14 35.43 -10.08
N PHE A 29 -12.91 35.10 -10.45
CA PHE A 29 -11.71 35.71 -9.86
C PHE A 29 -10.55 35.86 -10.85
N ASN A 30 -9.59 36.71 -10.45
CA ASN A 30 -8.31 36.92 -11.11
C ASN A 30 -7.20 36.99 -10.05
N GLY A 31 -6.43 35.90 -9.91
CA GLY A 31 -5.52 35.73 -8.77
C GLY A 31 -6.29 35.76 -7.44
N TRP A 32 -5.84 36.55 -6.47
CA TRP A 32 -6.54 36.72 -5.18
C TRP A 32 -7.81 37.59 -5.26
N ARG A 33 -8.04 38.32 -6.35
CA ARG A 33 -9.15 39.27 -6.47
C ARG A 33 -10.41 38.56 -6.96
N ILE A 34 -11.46 38.58 -6.15
CA ILE A 34 -12.82 38.18 -6.55
C ILE A 34 -13.45 39.32 -7.35
N GLU A 35 -13.97 39.00 -8.53
CA GLU A 35 -14.63 39.92 -9.46
C GLU A 35 -16.16 39.81 -9.40
N GLY A 36 -16.69 38.66 -9.00
CA GLY A 36 -18.12 38.45 -8.81
C GLY A 36 -18.43 37.08 -8.21
N GLU A 37 -19.63 36.95 -7.68
CA GLU A 37 -20.15 35.71 -7.11
C GLU A 37 -21.56 35.46 -7.63
N PHE A 38 -21.87 34.20 -7.86
CA PHE A 38 -23.17 33.69 -8.22
C PHE A 38 -23.52 32.61 -7.20
N ASN A 39 -24.70 32.68 -6.59
CA ASN A 39 -25.19 31.63 -5.71
C ASN A 39 -26.71 31.55 -5.81
N THR A 40 -27.24 30.34 -6.03
CA THR A 40 -28.68 30.09 -6.01
C THR A 40 -28.99 28.70 -5.48
N LEU A 41 -30.05 28.61 -4.68
CA LEU A 41 -30.70 27.34 -4.41
C LEU A 41 -31.43 26.85 -5.68
N ILE A 42 -31.54 25.54 -5.82
CA ILE A 42 -32.20 24.87 -6.94
C ILE A 42 -33.29 23.96 -6.38
N ASN A 43 -34.47 24.01 -6.99
CA ASN A 43 -35.51 23.03 -6.71
C ASN A 43 -35.17 21.71 -7.43
N PRO A 44 -34.82 20.62 -6.70
CA PRO A 44 -34.42 19.35 -7.30
C PRO A 44 -35.60 18.55 -7.88
N GLY A 45 -36.85 18.97 -7.64
CA GLY A 45 -38.05 18.25 -8.05
C GLY A 45 -38.29 16.93 -7.32
N LYS A 46 -37.53 16.67 -6.25
CA LYS A 46 -37.64 15.48 -5.39
C LYS A 46 -37.27 15.81 -3.94
N GLN A 47 -37.58 14.91 -3.00
CA GLN A 47 -37.22 15.13 -1.60
C GLN A 47 -35.70 15.00 -1.38
N ILE A 48 -35.16 15.93 -0.59
CA ILE A 48 -33.80 15.91 -0.09
C ILE A 48 -33.72 14.93 1.09
N PRO A 49 -32.81 13.93 1.08
CA PRO A 49 -32.59 13.05 2.21
C PRO A 49 -32.12 13.79 3.48
N ASP A 50 -32.51 13.28 4.66
CA ASP A 50 -32.16 13.90 5.95
C ASP A 50 -30.65 14.02 6.18
N PHE A 51 -29.87 13.04 5.71
CA PHE A 51 -28.41 13.08 5.85
C PHE A 51 -27.77 14.22 5.02
N ILE A 52 -28.32 14.52 3.84
CA ILE A 52 -27.87 15.66 3.01
C ILE A 52 -28.24 16.95 3.70
N THR A 53 -29.45 17.04 4.25
CA THR A 53 -29.88 18.21 5.04
C THR A 53 -28.95 18.44 6.23
N GLY A 54 -28.52 17.38 6.91
CA GLY A 54 -27.53 17.46 7.99
C GLY A 54 -26.14 17.89 7.54
N LEU A 55 -25.73 17.56 6.32
CA LEU A 55 -24.43 17.92 5.75
C LEU A 55 -24.39 19.38 5.26
N THR A 56 -25.39 19.76 4.48
CA THR A 56 -25.42 21.05 3.76
C THR A 56 -26.20 22.14 4.48
N GLY A 57 -27.08 21.74 5.41
CA GLY A 57 -28.04 22.63 6.05
C GLY A 57 -29.20 23.05 5.13
N ILE A 58 -29.33 22.46 3.93
CA ILE A 58 -30.39 22.78 2.97
C ILE A 58 -31.55 21.80 3.14
N ASP A 59 -32.71 22.31 3.55
CA ASP A 59 -33.92 21.51 3.72
C ASP A 59 -34.91 21.64 2.55
N ASN A 60 -35.93 20.77 2.55
CA ASN A 60 -36.97 20.74 1.53
C ASN A 60 -37.80 22.04 1.46
N ALA A 61 -37.91 22.80 2.55
CA ALA A 61 -38.67 24.04 2.59
C ALA A 61 -37.89 25.19 1.93
N MET A 62 -36.56 25.19 2.05
CA MET A 62 -35.68 26.17 1.41
C MET A 62 -35.73 26.09 -0.12
N VAL A 63 -35.80 24.87 -0.68
CA VAL A 63 -35.74 24.66 -2.13
C VAL A 63 -37.11 24.62 -2.83
N SER A 64 -38.22 24.59 -2.10
CA SER A 64 -39.56 24.38 -2.70
C SER A 64 -39.95 25.49 -3.67
N ASN A 65 -39.55 26.73 -3.37
CA ASN A 65 -39.81 27.93 -4.18
C ASN A 65 -38.59 28.39 -4.99
N ALA A 66 -37.48 27.64 -4.92
CA ALA A 66 -36.28 27.95 -5.68
C ALA A 66 -36.49 27.68 -7.18
N PRO A 67 -35.76 28.37 -8.07
CA PRO A 67 -35.82 28.09 -9.50
C PRO A 67 -35.32 26.67 -9.81
N ARG A 68 -35.71 26.12 -10.97
CA ARG A 68 -35.09 24.89 -11.47
C ARG A 68 -33.79 25.24 -12.20
N LEU A 69 -32.89 24.27 -12.32
CA LEU A 69 -31.60 24.44 -13.00
C LEU A 69 -31.73 25.04 -14.42
N ARG A 70 -32.73 24.60 -15.19
CA ARG A 70 -33.01 25.12 -16.53
C ARG A 70 -33.39 26.60 -16.55
N ASP A 71 -33.95 27.11 -15.46
CA ASP A 71 -34.43 28.49 -15.36
C ASP A 71 -33.25 29.45 -15.14
N ILE A 72 -32.17 28.98 -14.49
CA ILE A 72 -30.93 29.75 -14.23
C ILE A 72 -29.78 29.43 -15.19
N ALA A 73 -29.96 28.45 -16.08
CA ALA A 73 -28.95 27.99 -17.04
C ALA A 73 -28.32 29.12 -17.87
N HIS A 74 -29.14 30.06 -18.38
CA HIS A 74 -28.66 31.18 -19.18
C HIS A 74 -27.81 32.17 -18.35
N GLU A 75 -28.26 32.50 -17.13
CA GLU A 75 -27.54 33.40 -16.23
C GLU A 75 -26.21 32.82 -15.79
N LEU A 76 -26.21 31.53 -15.41
CA LEU A 76 -25.00 30.81 -15.01
C LEU A 76 -23.99 30.71 -16.17
N THR A 77 -24.47 30.41 -17.38
CA THR A 77 -23.61 30.37 -18.58
C THR A 77 -23.03 31.75 -18.91
N ALA A 78 -23.83 32.81 -18.78
CA ALA A 78 -23.36 34.18 -18.99
C ALA A 78 -22.35 34.63 -17.93
N PHE A 79 -22.51 34.19 -16.67
CA PHE A 79 -21.57 34.47 -15.59
C PHE A 79 -20.19 33.82 -15.84
N VAL A 80 -20.19 32.54 -16.21
CA VAL A 80 -18.98 31.76 -16.52
C VAL A 80 -18.32 32.25 -17.81
N GLY A 81 -19.09 32.41 -18.88
CA GLY A 81 -18.57 32.74 -20.21
C GLY A 81 -17.58 31.71 -20.72
N ASP A 82 -16.47 32.18 -21.28
CA ASP A 82 -15.39 31.33 -21.81
C ASP A 82 -14.29 31.05 -20.77
N ALA A 83 -14.50 31.41 -19.49
CA ALA A 83 -13.51 31.21 -18.45
C ALA A 83 -13.33 29.71 -18.12
N PRO A 84 -12.11 29.25 -17.80
CA PRO A 84 -11.90 27.92 -17.23
C PRO A 84 -12.68 27.75 -15.93
N ILE A 85 -13.19 26.53 -15.71
CA ILE A 85 -13.93 26.16 -14.51
C ILE A 85 -12.99 25.43 -13.55
N LEU A 86 -12.83 25.98 -12.36
CA LEU A 86 -12.08 25.42 -11.26
C LEU A 86 -13.04 24.69 -10.29
N GLY A 87 -12.67 23.50 -9.85
CA GLY A 87 -13.40 22.79 -8.80
C GLY A 87 -12.47 21.97 -7.90
N HIS A 88 -13.04 21.32 -6.91
CA HIS A 88 -12.36 20.32 -6.10
C HIS A 88 -12.97 18.96 -6.41
N ASN A 89 -12.23 18.06 -7.06
CA ASN A 89 -12.83 16.89 -7.72
C ASN A 89 -13.87 17.31 -8.78
N VAL A 90 -13.48 18.28 -9.63
CA VAL A 90 -14.35 19.04 -10.56
C VAL A 90 -15.18 18.17 -11.51
N LYS A 91 -14.72 16.93 -11.77
CA LYS A 91 -15.44 15.94 -12.57
C LYS A 91 -16.82 15.62 -11.99
N PHE A 92 -16.98 15.71 -10.67
CA PHE A 92 -18.28 15.54 -10.01
C PHE A 92 -19.26 16.65 -10.41
N ASP A 93 -18.91 17.90 -10.14
CA ASP A 93 -19.78 19.06 -10.38
C ASP A 93 -20.09 19.22 -11.87
N ILE A 94 -19.06 19.10 -12.71
CA ILE A 94 -19.20 19.26 -14.15
C ILE A 94 -20.01 18.12 -14.78
N GLY A 95 -20.01 16.91 -14.19
CA GLY A 95 -20.80 15.78 -14.67
C GLY A 95 -22.31 16.06 -14.59
N PHE A 96 -22.77 16.55 -13.44
CA PHE A 96 -24.15 17.00 -13.25
C PHE A 96 -24.53 18.13 -14.21
N LEU A 97 -23.64 19.11 -14.40
CA LEU A 97 -23.90 20.26 -15.27
C LEU A 97 -23.90 19.89 -16.76
N ARG A 98 -22.97 19.03 -17.20
CA ARG A 98 -22.92 18.50 -18.58
C ARG A 98 -24.14 17.69 -18.93
N LYS A 99 -24.64 16.88 -17.99
CA LYS A 99 -25.91 16.18 -18.17
C LYS A 99 -27.10 17.13 -18.34
N ALA A 100 -27.04 18.31 -17.73
CA ALA A 100 -28.03 19.37 -17.92
C ALA A 100 -27.80 20.19 -19.20
N GLY A 101 -26.81 19.85 -20.03
CA GLY A 101 -26.47 20.56 -21.27
C GLY A 101 -25.63 21.81 -21.07
N LEU A 102 -24.93 21.93 -19.93
CA LEU A 102 -24.07 23.06 -19.60
C LEU A 102 -22.59 22.67 -19.64
N PHE A 103 -21.74 23.59 -20.08
CA PHE A 103 -20.27 23.50 -19.95
C PHE A 103 -19.62 22.24 -20.58
N GLU A 104 -20.09 21.84 -21.76
CA GLU A 104 -19.60 20.65 -22.45
C GLU A 104 -18.13 20.76 -22.89
N TYR A 105 -17.68 21.98 -23.22
CA TYR A 105 -16.35 22.23 -23.79
C TYR A 105 -15.46 23.13 -22.94
N GLN A 106 -15.92 23.56 -21.77
CA GLN A 106 -15.14 24.41 -20.87
C GLN A 106 -13.93 23.63 -20.35
N GLN A 107 -12.77 24.30 -20.37
CA GLN A 107 -11.56 23.81 -19.73
C GLN A 107 -11.80 23.65 -18.23
N THR A 108 -11.52 22.46 -17.70
CA THR A 108 -11.59 22.16 -16.27
C THR A 108 -10.23 22.28 -15.62
N ILE A 109 -10.23 22.70 -14.36
CA ILE A 109 -9.08 22.75 -13.47
C ILE A 109 -9.48 22.08 -12.15
N ASP A 110 -8.69 21.12 -11.69
CA ASP A 110 -8.98 20.41 -10.46
C ASP A 110 -7.92 20.68 -9.37
N THR A 111 -8.36 21.27 -8.26
CA THR A 111 -7.49 21.52 -7.11
C THR A 111 -7.04 20.23 -6.42
N TYR A 112 -7.84 19.16 -6.47
CA TYR A 112 -7.44 17.85 -5.95
C TYR A 112 -6.26 17.30 -6.76
N GLU A 113 -6.34 17.34 -8.10
CA GLU A 113 -5.25 16.90 -8.97
C GLU A 113 -3.98 17.71 -8.73
N LEU A 114 -4.12 19.04 -8.67
CA LEU A 114 -3.01 19.96 -8.47
C LEU A 114 -2.34 19.76 -7.10
N ALA A 115 -3.15 19.67 -6.03
CA ALA A 115 -2.66 19.40 -4.68
C ALA A 115 -1.97 18.04 -4.57
N SER A 116 -2.50 17.02 -5.26
CA SER A 116 -1.89 15.69 -5.27
C SER A 116 -0.44 15.72 -5.78
N VAL A 117 -0.13 16.59 -6.73
CA VAL A 117 1.22 16.72 -7.29
C VAL A 117 2.11 17.63 -6.45
N LEU A 118 1.59 18.79 -6.05
CA LEU A 118 2.39 19.83 -5.37
C LEU A 118 2.57 19.59 -3.88
N MET A 119 1.71 18.77 -3.26
CA MET A 119 1.78 18.39 -1.85
C MET A 119 1.83 16.86 -1.72
N PRO A 120 2.83 16.18 -2.31
CA PRO A 120 2.85 14.72 -2.51
C PRO A 120 2.77 13.90 -1.20
N ALA A 121 3.24 14.48 -0.09
CA ALA A 121 3.28 13.86 1.23
C ALA A 121 2.09 14.25 2.15
N ALA A 122 1.15 15.07 1.67
CA ALA A 122 -0.03 15.46 2.45
C ALA A 122 -0.84 14.22 2.86
N SER A 123 -1.39 14.18 4.08
CA SER A 123 -2.09 12.99 4.59
C SER A 123 -3.45 12.75 3.95
N ARG A 124 -4.16 13.83 3.59
CA ARG A 124 -5.47 13.82 2.94
C ARG A 124 -5.58 15.02 2.01
N TYR A 125 -6.35 14.84 0.92
CA TYR A 125 -6.57 15.85 -0.11
C TYR A 125 -8.02 16.34 -0.17
N ASN A 126 -8.88 16.02 0.81
CA ASN A 126 -10.21 16.62 0.82
C ASN A 126 -10.11 18.13 1.15
N LEU A 127 -11.09 18.90 0.67
CA LEU A 127 -11.05 20.36 0.72
C LEU A 127 -10.77 20.92 2.13
N GLY A 128 -11.41 20.35 3.16
CA GLY A 128 -11.18 20.75 4.56
C GLY A 128 -9.75 20.45 5.04
N ALA A 129 -9.21 19.27 4.76
CA ALA A 129 -7.82 18.95 5.14
C ALA A 129 -6.81 19.82 4.39
N LEU A 130 -7.05 20.09 3.10
CA LEU A 130 -6.22 21.00 2.30
C LEU A 130 -6.28 22.42 2.83
N GLY A 131 -7.48 22.92 3.16
CA GLY A 131 -7.65 24.24 3.75
C GLY A 131 -6.86 24.39 5.05
N GLN A 132 -6.90 23.39 5.94
CA GLN A 132 -6.09 23.40 7.17
C GLN A 132 -4.58 23.41 6.87
N GLN A 133 -4.12 22.54 5.97
CA GLN A 133 -2.69 22.45 5.63
C GLN A 133 -2.15 23.72 4.95
N LEU A 134 -2.99 24.38 4.15
CA LEU A 134 -2.67 25.64 3.46
C LEU A 134 -2.97 26.89 4.32
N ASN A 135 -3.38 26.70 5.57
CA ASN A 135 -3.76 27.78 6.50
C ASN A 135 -4.88 28.69 5.96
N ILE A 136 -5.89 28.10 5.33
CA ILE A 136 -7.09 28.77 4.81
C ILE A 136 -8.21 28.63 5.85
N PRO A 137 -8.87 29.73 6.25
CA PRO A 137 -10.02 29.68 7.14
C PRO A 137 -11.15 28.83 6.56
N LEU A 138 -11.66 27.88 7.36
CA LEU A 138 -12.75 27.00 6.95
C LEU A 138 -14.08 27.44 7.57
N PRO A 139 -15.17 27.42 6.79
CA PRO A 139 -16.52 27.63 7.30
C PRO A 139 -17.02 26.41 8.09
N ALA A 140 -18.07 26.60 8.89
CA ALA A 140 -18.64 25.56 9.75
C ALA A 140 -19.64 24.63 9.05
N THR A 141 -20.13 25.00 7.85
CA THR A 141 -21.15 24.27 7.07
C THR A 141 -20.66 24.04 5.64
N HIS A 142 -21.02 22.90 5.03
CA HIS A 142 -20.78 22.62 3.62
C HIS A 142 -21.83 23.34 2.76
N ARG A 143 -21.48 24.52 2.28
CA ARG A 143 -22.33 25.30 1.37
C ARG A 143 -21.53 25.56 0.11
N ALA A 144 -22.18 25.45 -1.04
CA ALA A 144 -21.49 25.51 -2.33
C ALA A 144 -20.65 26.80 -2.49
N LEU A 145 -21.18 27.95 -2.05
CA LEU A 145 -20.44 29.23 -2.18
C LEU A 145 -19.18 29.27 -1.31
N ASP A 146 -19.29 28.70 -0.12
CA ASP A 146 -18.18 28.67 0.83
C ASP A 146 -17.09 27.71 0.34
N ASP A 147 -17.47 26.53 -0.15
CA ASP A 147 -16.55 25.54 -0.72
C ASP A 147 -15.93 26.05 -2.05
N ALA A 148 -16.67 26.80 -2.88
CA ALA A 148 -16.11 27.49 -4.05
C ALA A 148 -15.07 28.56 -3.67
N ARG A 149 -15.28 29.31 -2.58
CA ARG A 149 -14.28 30.29 -2.07
C ARG A 149 -13.04 29.59 -1.51
N VAL A 150 -13.21 28.51 -0.75
CA VAL A 150 -12.08 27.73 -0.24
C VAL A 150 -11.30 27.10 -1.40
N THR A 151 -11.99 26.58 -2.41
CA THR A 151 -11.39 26.01 -3.63
C THR A 151 -10.56 27.06 -4.38
N HIS A 152 -11.07 28.28 -4.55
CA HIS A 152 -10.31 29.42 -5.07
C HIS A 152 -9.05 29.70 -4.24
N ALA A 153 -9.17 29.84 -2.93
CA ALA A 153 -8.04 30.11 -2.05
C ALA A 153 -6.98 28.99 -2.11
N CYS A 154 -7.41 27.73 -2.13
CA CYS A 154 -6.55 26.56 -2.33
C CYS A 154 -5.81 26.65 -3.66
N TYR A 155 -6.52 26.95 -4.76
CA TYR A 155 -5.91 27.07 -6.08
C TYR A 155 -4.80 28.13 -6.14
N VAL A 156 -5.04 29.32 -5.57
CA VAL A 156 -4.04 30.38 -5.58
C VAL A 156 -2.80 29.99 -4.76
N ARG A 157 -2.98 29.35 -3.59
CA ARG A 157 -1.85 28.82 -2.80
C ARG A 157 -1.09 27.71 -3.52
N LEU A 158 -1.78 26.83 -4.22
CA LEU A 158 -1.17 25.78 -5.03
C LEU A 158 -0.39 26.38 -6.20
N LEU A 159 -0.90 27.44 -6.84
CA LEU A 159 -0.12 28.16 -7.85
C LEU A 159 1.15 28.79 -7.27
N ASP A 160 1.10 29.32 -6.04
CA ASP A 160 2.30 29.83 -5.35
C ASP A 160 3.36 28.71 -5.24
N LEU A 161 2.95 27.49 -4.81
CA LEU A 161 3.85 26.33 -4.74
C LEU A 161 4.37 25.90 -6.12
N ALA A 162 3.51 25.87 -7.15
CA ALA A 162 3.94 25.59 -8.51
C ALA A 162 4.97 26.62 -9.00
N SER A 163 4.81 27.87 -8.58
CA SER A 163 5.73 28.97 -8.87
C SER A 163 7.02 28.91 -8.05
N GLU A 164 7.23 27.94 -7.19
CA GLU A 164 8.52 27.67 -6.53
C GLU A 164 9.37 26.66 -7.29
N LEU A 165 8.72 25.79 -8.10
CA LEU A 165 9.40 24.78 -8.91
C LEU A 165 10.38 25.37 -9.92
N SER A 166 11.41 24.61 -10.30
CA SER A 166 12.38 25.03 -11.32
C SER A 166 11.71 25.14 -12.71
N LEU A 167 12.28 25.97 -13.59
CA LEU A 167 11.75 26.11 -14.96
C LEU A 167 11.79 24.77 -15.70
N GLU A 168 12.86 24.00 -15.50
CA GLU A 168 13.07 22.68 -16.08
C GLU A 168 12.02 21.68 -15.59
N THR A 169 11.69 21.70 -14.30
CA THR A 169 10.64 20.85 -13.72
C THR A 169 9.27 21.18 -14.28
N LEU A 170 8.91 22.47 -14.34
CA LEU A 170 7.62 22.89 -14.89
C LEU A 170 7.50 22.52 -16.37
N GLN A 171 8.56 22.75 -17.13
CA GLN A 171 8.60 22.39 -18.55
C GLN A 171 8.41 20.89 -18.75
N GLU A 172 9.11 20.06 -17.96
CA GLU A 172 8.96 18.61 -18.05
C GLU A 172 7.54 18.13 -17.73
N ILE A 173 6.92 18.65 -16.66
CA ILE A 173 5.54 18.26 -16.28
C ILE A 173 4.56 18.64 -17.40
N VAL A 174 4.69 19.83 -17.98
CA VAL A 174 3.84 20.29 -19.09
C VAL A 174 4.06 19.44 -20.35
N GLU A 175 5.31 19.16 -20.73
CA GLU A 175 5.62 18.34 -21.91
C GLU A 175 5.05 16.92 -21.81
N LEU A 176 5.15 16.30 -20.63
CA LEU A 176 4.59 14.97 -20.37
C LEU A 176 3.05 14.99 -20.33
N GLY A 177 2.46 16.10 -19.88
CA GLY A 177 1.01 16.27 -19.78
C GLY A 177 0.30 16.54 -21.10
N ASN A 178 0.99 17.12 -22.10
CA ASN A 178 0.39 17.57 -23.36
C ASN A 178 -0.38 16.50 -24.16
N PHE A 179 -0.07 15.22 -23.95
CA PHE A 179 -0.67 14.10 -24.68
C PHE A 179 -1.79 13.39 -23.91
N VAL A 180 -2.19 13.94 -22.76
CA VAL A 180 -3.12 13.31 -21.84
C VAL A 180 -4.14 14.35 -21.36
N ASP A 181 -5.42 13.98 -21.36
CA ASP A 181 -6.49 14.79 -20.78
C ASP A 181 -6.39 14.77 -19.24
N TRP A 182 -5.68 15.76 -18.68
CA TRP A 182 -5.34 15.84 -17.26
C TRP A 182 -5.73 17.20 -16.66
N ASP A 183 -6.66 17.19 -15.70
CA ASP A 183 -7.30 18.40 -15.15
C ASP A 183 -6.35 19.33 -14.36
N ALA A 184 -5.09 18.98 -14.13
CA ALA A 184 -4.08 19.91 -13.59
C ALA A 184 -3.15 20.51 -14.66
N GLY A 185 -3.18 20.00 -15.89
CA GLY A 185 -2.25 20.39 -16.96
C GLY A 185 -2.27 21.89 -17.24
N TRP A 186 -3.47 22.46 -17.36
CA TRP A 186 -3.64 23.89 -17.60
C TRP A 186 -3.00 24.77 -16.53
N ALA A 187 -3.09 24.40 -15.25
CA ALA A 187 -2.49 25.15 -14.16
C ALA A 187 -0.95 25.16 -14.24
N PHE A 188 -0.34 24.02 -14.57
CA PHE A 188 1.11 23.92 -14.80
C PHE A 188 1.57 24.70 -16.03
N GLU A 189 0.79 24.71 -17.11
CA GLU A 189 1.07 25.56 -18.28
C GLU A 189 1.06 27.04 -17.91
N GLN A 190 0.08 27.51 -17.12
CA GLN A 190 0.04 28.89 -16.67
C GLN A 190 1.25 29.22 -15.77
N ALA A 191 1.62 28.33 -14.85
CA ALA A 191 2.80 28.51 -14.00
C ALA A 191 4.10 28.60 -14.83
N LEU A 192 4.26 27.74 -15.84
CA LEU A 192 5.38 27.78 -16.78
C LEU A 192 5.42 29.12 -17.55
N GLN A 193 4.29 29.55 -18.12
CA GLN A 193 4.21 30.82 -18.85
C GLN A 193 4.53 32.03 -17.97
N ALA A 194 4.09 32.03 -16.71
CA ALA A 194 4.43 33.07 -15.74
C ALA A 194 5.94 33.10 -15.46
N ARG A 195 6.55 31.95 -15.17
CA ARG A 195 8.00 31.84 -14.92
C ARG A 195 8.86 32.23 -16.13
N VAL A 196 8.44 31.93 -17.36
CA VAL A 196 9.15 32.36 -18.58
C VAL A 196 9.13 33.88 -18.72
N LYS A 197 8.03 34.55 -18.35
CA LYS A 197 7.89 36.02 -18.43
C LYS A 197 8.72 36.78 -17.39
N GLU A 198 9.04 36.16 -16.25
CA GLU A 198 9.86 36.78 -15.19
C GLU A 198 11.36 36.91 -15.54
N GLY A 199 11.81 36.27 -16.64
CA GLY A 199 13.17 36.37 -17.15
C GLY A 199 14.16 35.40 -16.51
N ILE A 200 15.05 34.82 -17.32
CA ILE A 200 16.03 33.82 -16.90
C ILE A 200 17.08 34.49 -15.99
N LYS A 201 17.10 34.18 -14.69
CA LYS A 201 18.28 34.41 -13.85
C LYS A 201 19.38 33.43 -14.32
N PRO A 202 20.60 33.89 -14.64
CA PRO A 202 21.62 33.03 -15.24
C PRO A 202 22.12 31.99 -14.21
N LYS A 203 21.65 30.75 -14.37
CA LYS A 203 22.36 29.55 -13.90
C LYS A 203 22.93 28.87 -15.14
N LYS A 204 24.25 28.62 -15.15
CA LYS A 204 24.95 27.96 -16.25
C LYS A 204 24.29 26.61 -16.54
N THR A 205 23.66 26.45 -17.71
CA THR A 205 23.15 25.17 -18.20
C THR A 205 24.02 24.65 -19.33
N THR A 206 24.56 23.46 -19.12
CA THR A 206 25.04 22.56 -20.17
C THR A 206 23.83 21.92 -20.87
N ARG A 207 23.91 21.85 -22.20
CA ARG A 207 22.90 21.29 -23.11
C ARG A 207 22.37 19.91 -22.70
N SER A 208 21.04 19.78 -22.78
CA SER A 208 20.24 18.59 -23.09
C SER A 208 20.81 17.22 -22.68
N SER A 209 20.47 16.81 -21.47
CA SER A 209 19.90 15.49 -21.21
C SER A 209 18.87 15.72 -20.10
N PHE A 210 17.68 15.14 -20.21
CA PHE A 210 16.74 15.12 -19.09
C PHE A 210 17.51 14.78 -17.82
N PRO A 211 17.34 15.51 -16.69
CA PRO A 211 18.08 15.20 -15.47
C PRO A 211 17.86 13.72 -15.17
N LYS A 212 18.95 12.93 -15.26
CA LYS A 212 18.95 11.54 -14.79
C LYS A 212 18.30 11.55 -13.40
N PRO A 213 17.42 10.57 -13.08
CA PRO A 213 16.69 10.56 -11.83
C PRO A 213 17.63 10.95 -10.68
N THR A 214 17.26 11.99 -9.94
CA THR A 214 17.96 12.58 -8.79
C THR A 214 17.94 11.65 -7.58
N LEU A 215 18.11 10.34 -7.82
CA LEU A 215 18.54 9.42 -6.80
C LEU A 215 20.07 9.44 -6.92
N ALA A 216 20.68 10.39 -6.22
CA ALA A 216 22.13 10.35 -6.07
C ALA A 216 22.48 9.02 -5.40
N PRO A 217 23.51 8.29 -5.88
CA PRO A 217 23.98 7.13 -5.14
C PRO A 217 24.31 7.62 -3.74
N ILE A 218 23.56 7.11 -2.75
CA ILE A 218 23.90 7.35 -1.36
C ILE A 218 25.25 6.68 -1.19
N THR A 219 26.30 7.47 -1.08
CA THR A 219 27.61 7.01 -0.65
C THR A 219 27.47 6.60 0.81
N GLN A 220 26.93 5.40 1.04
CA GLN A 220 27.12 4.76 2.32
C GLN A 220 28.62 4.60 2.46
N LYS A 221 29.20 5.29 3.45
CA LYS A 221 30.56 5.01 3.91
C LYS A 221 30.69 3.50 4.02
N ASP A 222 31.78 2.94 3.48
CA ASP A 222 32.15 1.52 3.54
C ASP A 222 32.20 1.05 5.01
N ALA A 223 31.03 0.84 5.59
CA ALA A 223 30.88 0.37 6.94
C ALA A 223 31.00 -1.16 6.85
N PRO A 224 31.85 -1.80 7.67
CA PRO A 224 32.10 -3.23 7.54
C PRO A 224 30.80 -4.01 7.73
N SER A 225 30.63 -5.06 6.92
CA SER A 225 29.48 -5.94 7.05
C SER A 225 29.45 -6.57 8.44
N VAL A 226 28.25 -6.63 9.02
CA VAL A 226 28.02 -7.36 10.26
C VAL A 226 28.09 -8.85 9.94
N GLN A 227 28.92 -9.58 10.66
CA GLN A 227 29.21 -10.99 10.40
C GLN A 227 28.49 -11.89 11.39
N ARG A 228 28.33 -13.15 11.00
CA ARG A 228 27.85 -14.20 11.91
C ARG A 228 28.95 -14.51 12.93
N THR A 229 28.59 -14.52 14.20
CA THR A 229 29.50 -14.88 15.30
C THR A 229 29.12 -16.25 15.85
N GLU A 230 30.01 -17.24 15.70
CA GLU A 230 29.75 -18.63 16.11
C GLU A 230 29.68 -18.78 17.64
N GLU A 231 30.54 -18.07 18.37
CA GLU A 231 30.59 -18.09 19.84
C GLU A 231 30.37 -16.66 20.38
N PRO A 232 29.11 -16.23 20.61
CA PRO A 232 28.82 -14.92 21.16
C PRO A 232 29.25 -14.82 22.63
N ILE A 233 29.76 -13.66 23.02
CA ILE A 233 30.00 -13.30 24.42
C ILE A 233 28.65 -12.98 25.07
N PRO A 234 28.26 -13.70 26.14
CA PRO A 234 27.02 -13.44 26.85
C PRO A 234 27.05 -12.06 27.54
N LEU A 235 25.87 -11.46 27.70
CA LEU A 235 25.69 -10.24 28.49
C LEU A 235 25.37 -10.60 29.95
N ASP A 236 25.73 -9.72 30.88
CA ASP A 236 25.26 -9.79 32.26
C ASP A 236 23.86 -9.14 32.37
N PRO A 237 22.79 -9.89 32.72
CA PRO A 237 21.44 -9.33 32.83
C PRO A 237 21.32 -8.19 33.84
N GLU A 238 22.12 -8.19 34.91
CA GLU A 238 22.08 -7.12 35.92
C GLU A 238 22.73 -5.84 35.40
N GLU A 239 23.83 -5.97 34.65
CA GLU A 239 24.49 -4.83 34.01
C GLU A 239 23.55 -4.16 32.98
N VAL A 240 22.90 -4.97 32.14
CA VAL A 240 21.94 -4.44 31.15
C VAL A 240 20.71 -3.83 31.84
N ALA A 241 20.23 -4.43 32.93
CA ALA A 241 19.08 -3.91 33.69
C ALA A 241 19.35 -2.53 34.29
N SER A 242 20.59 -2.25 34.72
CA SER A 242 20.98 -0.95 35.29
C SER A 242 20.68 0.25 34.36
N VAL A 243 20.54 0.01 33.05
CA VAL A 243 20.14 1.01 32.05
C VAL A 243 18.77 1.63 32.36
N LEU A 244 17.83 0.78 32.79
CA LEU A 244 16.42 1.13 33.05
C LEU A 244 16.13 1.33 34.55
N GLU A 245 17.09 1.06 35.43
CA GLU A 245 16.93 1.30 36.86
C GLU A 245 16.95 2.80 37.20
N TYR A 246 16.47 3.13 38.40
CA TYR A 246 16.43 4.50 38.88
C TYR A 246 17.84 5.12 38.91
N GLY A 247 18.02 6.28 38.26
CA GLY A 247 19.32 6.94 38.13
C GLY A 247 20.21 6.41 37.01
N GLY A 248 19.78 5.37 36.29
CA GLY A 248 20.45 4.85 35.09
C GLY A 248 20.36 5.79 33.88
N PRO A 249 21.07 5.48 32.78
CA PRO A 249 21.11 6.27 31.55
C PRO A 249 19.75 6.76 31.04
N PHE A 250 18.71 5.91 31.06
CA PHE A 250 17.36 6.30 30.61
C PHE A 250 16.69 7.31 31.53
N SER A 251 16.89 7.15 32.85
CA SER A 251 16.40 8.09 33.85
C SER A 251 17.04 9.48 33.74
N GLN A 252 18.24 9.57 33.15
CA GLN A 252 18.96 10.83 32.94
C GLN A 252 18.60 11.48 31.60
N TYR A 253 18.31 10.67 30.57
CA TYR A 253 18.00 11.14 29.22
C TYR A 253 16.55 11.64 29.09
N PHE A 254 15.58 10.93 29.66
CA PHE A 254 14.17 11.30 29.58
C PHE A 254 13.74 12.16 30.78
N GLU A 255 13.25 13.39 30.51
CA GLU A 255 12.77 14.31 31.56
C GLU A 255 11.63 13.74 32.42
N SER A 256 10.80 12.85 31.86
CA SER A 256 9.67 12.19 32.53
C SER A 256 9.79 10.66 32.49
N TYR A 257 10.97 10.14 32.86
CA TYR A 257 11.16 8.70 32.99
C TYR A 257 10.39 8.13 34.19
N GLU A 258 9.71 7.00 33.98
CA GLU A 258 9.04 6.24 35.02
C GLU A 258 9.60 4.82 35.03
N HIS A 259 10.14 4.42 36.18
CA HIS A 259 10.65 3.08 36.40
C HIS A 259 9.51 2.06 36.50
N ARG A 260 9.61 0.96 35.75
CA ARG A 260 8.61 -0.12 35.73
C ARG A 260 9.30 -1.47 35.94
N GLY A 261 8.92 -2.18 37.01
CA GLY A 261 9.57 -3.45 37.38
C GLY A 261 9.41 -4.53 36.30
N GLU A 262 8.22 -4.59 35.69
CA GLU A 262 7.90 -5.49 34.58
C GLU A 262 8.80 -5.24 33.36
N GLN A 263 9.17 -3.98 33.11
CA GLN A 263 10.08 -3.63 32.02
C GLN A 263 11.48 -4.19 32.25
N VAL A 264 11.97 -4.09 33.48
CA VAL A 264 13.29 -4.62 33.88
C VAL A 264 13.29 -6.14 33.85
N GLU A 265 12.22 -6.78 34.31
CA GLU A 265 12.07 -8.24 34.27
C GLU A 265 12.07 -8.77 32.83
N MET A 266 11.30 -8.13 31.93
CA MET A 266 11.32 -8.45 30.51
C MET A 266 12.73 -8.30 29.93
N LEU A 267 13.42 -7.20 30.24
CA LEU A 267 14.78 -6.94 29.75
C LEU A 267 15.74 -8.05 30.20
N LYS A 268 15.70 -8.47 31.46
CA LYS A 268 16.55 -9.56 31.98
C LYS A 268 16.25 -10.88 31.27
N ALA A 269 14.98 -11.20 31.05
CA ALA A 269 14.58 -12.41 30.34
C ALA A 269 15.06 -12.41 28.88
N VAL A 270 14.90 -11.28 28.18
CA VAL A 270 15.40 -11.10 26.81
C VAL A 270 16.93 -11.20 26.75
N THR A 271 17.63 -10.58 27.71
CA THR A 271 19.10 -10.64 27.81
C THR A 271 19.60 -12.07 27.95
N ASN A 272 18.96 -12.85 28.83
CA ASN A 272 19.27 -14.26 29.02
C ASN A 272 18.98 -15.09 27.76
N ALA A 273 17.85 -14.86 27.10
CA ALA A 273 17.48 -15.58 25.88
C ALA A 273 18.49 -15.36 24.74
N LEU A 274 18.90 -14.11 24.51
CA LEU A 274 19.95 -13.79 23.53
C LEU A 274 21.29 -14.40 23.90
N SER A 275 21.71 -14.25 25.16
CA SER A 275 23.03 -14.69 25.63
C SER A 275 23.19 -16.21 25.69
N GLN A 276 22.11 -16.95 25.95
CA GLN A 276 22.12 -18.41 26.08
C GLN A 276 21.67 -19.14 24.82
N GLY A 277 21.26 -18.43 23.76
CA GLY A 277 20.70 -19.05 22.56
C GLY A 277 19.40 -19.81 22.85
N LYS A 278 18.47 -19.18 23.57
CA LYS A 278 17.16 -19.76 23.91
C LYS A 278 16.03 -18.98 23.25
N HIS A 279 14.89 -19.66 23.06
CA HIS A 279 13.66 -19.03 22.60
C HIS A 279 12.82 -18.57 23.78
N LEU A 280 12.10 -17.46 23.61
CA LEU A 280 11.30 -16.84 24.66
C LEU A 280 9.98 -16.30 24.08
N MET A 281 8.87 -16.54 24.77
CA MET A 281 7.61 -15.83 24.56
C MET A 281 7.31 -14.94 25.77
N VAL A 282 7.11 -13.64 25.54
CA VAL A 282 6.78 -12.67 26.58
C VAL A 282 5.43 -12.03 26.30
N GLU A 283 4.50 -12.18 27.22
CA GLU A 283 3.33 -11.31 27.31
C GLU A 283 3.67 -10.16 28.25
N ALA A 284 3.61 -8.93 27.75
CA ALA A 284 3.84 -7.74 28.55
C ALA A 284 2.80 -6.68 28.22
N GLY A 285 2.05 -6.25 29.24
CA GLY A 285 0.95 -5.31 29.12
C GLY A 285 1.29 -4.04 28.31
N THR A 286 0.27 -3.37 27.80
CA THR A 286 0.45 -2.02 27.22
C THR A 286 1.02 -1.08 28.29
N GLY A 287 1.89 -0.16 27.90
CA GLY A 287 2.53 0.76 28.84
C GLY A 287 3.78 0.22 29.56
N VAL A 288 4.06 -1.09 29.55
CA VAL A 288 5.28 -1.66 30.16
C VAL A 288 6.57 -1.08 29.54
N GLY A 289 6.53 -0.61 28.29
CA GLY A 289 7.72 -0.17 27.57
C GLY A 289 8.48 -1.33 26.90
N LYS A 290 7.71 -2.28 26.33
CA LYS A 290 8.19 -3.47 25.60
C LYS A 290 9.32 -3.17 24.63
N SER A 291 9.17 -2.10 23.83
CA SER A 291 10.14 -1.74 22.79
C SER A 291 11.54 -1.56 23.37
N PHE A 292 11.70 -0.76 24.42
CA PHE A 292 13.02 -0.62 25.06
C PHE A 292 13.47 -1.88 25.80
N ALA A 293 12.54 -2.64 26.40
CA ALA A 293 12.88 -3.88 27.11
C ALA A 293 13.52 -4.93 26.19
N TYR A 294 13.13 -5.00 24.91
CA TYR A 294 13.81 -5.88 23.94
C TYR A 294 14.91 -5.16 23.13
N LEU A 295 14.80 -3.86 22.86
CA LEU A 295 15.79 -3.14 22.04
C LEU A 295 17.11 -2.92 22.77
N VAL A 296 17.10 -2.60 24.07
CA VAL A 296 18.32 -2.37 24.86
C VAL A 296 19.23 -3.61 24.84
N PRO A 297 18.76 -4.80 25.25
CA PRO A 297 19.61 -6.00 25.19
C PRO A 297 19.96 -6.40 23.76
N ALA A 298 19.05 -6.22 22.79
CA ALA A 298 19.35 -6.51 21.38
C ALA A 298 20.47 -5.64 20.83
N ALA A 299 20.42 -4.33 21.08
CA ALA A 299 21.41 -3.37 20.61
C ALA A 299 22.78 -3.65 21.23
N TRP A 300 22.81 -3.89 22.55
CA TRP A 300 24.05 -4.20 23.28
C TRP A 300 24.65 -5.51 22.79
N PHE A 301 23.85 -6.57 22.69
CA PHE A 301 24.31 -7.89 22.26
C PHE A 301 24.83 -7.84 20.81
N ALA A 302 24.08 -7.20 19.91
CA ALA A 302 24.45 -7.07 18.50
C ALA A 302 25.75 -6.28 18.33
N PHE A 303 25.91 -5.18 19.07
CA PHE A 303 27.11 -4.34 19.00
C PHE A 303 28.34 -5.03 19.60
N GLN A 304 28.22 -5.63 20.79
CA GLN A 304 29.32 -6.33 21.47
C GLN A 304 29.85 -7.49 20.64
N ASN A 305 28.95 -8.26 20.04
CA ASN A 305 29.30 -9.47 19.30
C ASN A 305 29.48 -9.23 17.79
N ASN A 306 29.37 -7.97 17.33
CA ASN A 306 29.34 -7.60 15.91
C ASN A 306 28.44 -8.53 15.07
N THR A 307 27.28 -8.86 15.61
CA THR A 307 26.27 -9.75 15.02
C THR A 307 24.98 -8.98 14.73
N ARG A 308 24.06 -9.61 13.98
CA ARG A 308 22.79 -9.02 13.59
C ARG A 308 21.65 -9.57 14.44
N VAL A 309 20.83 -8.68 14.97
CA VAL A 309 19.52 -8.99 15.54
C VAL A 309 18.44 -8.41 14.63
N VAL A 310 17.55 -9.28 14.15
CA VAL A 310 16.41 -8.89 13.32
C VAL A 310 15.22 -8.59 14.23
N VAL A 311 14.59 -7.43 14.06
CA VAL A 311 13.36 -7.04 14.75
C VAL A 311 12.22 -6.99 13.74
N SER A 312 11.27 -7.91 13.89
CA SER A 312 10.09 -8.01 13.04
C SER A 312 8.89 -7.39 13.74
N THR A 313 8.17 -6.51 13.04
CA THR A 313 6.97 -5.83 13.56
C THR A 313 5.76 -6.09 12.66
N ASN A 314 4.56 -5.94 13.21
CA ASN A 314 3.34 -6.16 12.44
C ASN A 314 3.05 -5.04 11.43
N THR A 315 3.26 -3.77 11.81
CA THR A 315 2.88 -2.62 10.97
C THR A 315 4.05 -1.74 10.60
N ILE A 316 3.96 -1.12 9.43
CA ILE A 316 4.92 -0.12 8.97
C ILE A 316 5.04 1.06 9.95
N ASN A 317 3.94 1.48 10.57
CA ASN A 317 3.95 2.57 11.54
C ASN A 317 4.80 2.24 12.77
N LEU A 318 4.77 0.99 13.23
CA LEU A 318 5.65 0.52 14.32
C LEU A 318 7.12 0.52 13.87
N GLN A 319 7.43 0.13 12.62
CA GLN A 319 8.81 0.22 12.10
C GLN A 319 9.31 1.66 12.09
N ASP A 320 8.48 2.57 11.60
CA ASP A 320 8.78 4.00 11.55
C ASP A 320 8.98 4.57 12.95
N GLN A 321 8.18 4.13 13.94
CA GLN A 321 8.38 4.49 15.35
C GLN A 321 9.74 4.01 15.86
N LEU A 322 10.10 2.74 15.62
CA LEU A 322 11.37 2.19 16.09
C LEU A 322 12.56 2.95 15.46
N ILE A 323 12.55 3.19 14.16
CA ILE A 323 13.72 3.77 13.46
C ILE A 323 13.83 5.30 13.62
N LYS A 324 12.70 6.03 13.69
CA LYS A 324 12.68 7.50 13.77
C LYS A 324 12.73 8.01 15.20
N LYS A 325 12.40 7.19 16.20
CA LYS A 325 12.31 7.60 17.60
C LYS A 325 13.05 6.65 18.54
N ASP A 326 12.57 5.42 18.72
CA ASP A 326 13.01 4.57 19.84
C ASP A 326 14.50 4.18 19.74
N ILE A 327 14.99 3.82 18.53
CA ILE A 327 16.41 3.50 18.31
C ILE A 327 17.32 4.73 18.42
N PRO A 328 16.99 5.90 17.82
CA PRO A 328 17.72 7.14 18.07
C PRO A 328 17.81 7.50 19.56
N ASP A 329 16.72 7.38 20.30
CA ASP A 329 16.71 7.64 21.74
C ASP A 329 17.58 6.63 22.50
N LEU A 330 17.53 5.35 22.16
CA LEU A 330 18.40 4.32 22.70
C LEU A 330 19.88 4.62 22.45
N LYS A 331 20.24 5.03 21.23
CA LYS A 331 21.63 5.40 20.88
C LYS A 331 22.13 6.55 21.73
N ALA A 332 21.30 7.59 21.87
CA ALA A 332 21.65 8.78 22.63
C ALA A 332 21.77 8.47 24.13
N ALA A 333 20.84 7.71 24.69
CA ALA A 333 20.85 7.30 26.09
C ALA A 333 22.05 6.40 26.43
N LEU A 334 22.37 5.42 25.57
CA LEU A 334 23.47 4.48 25.82
C LEU A 334 24.84 4.96 25.34
N ASN A 335 24.89 6.08 24.59
CA ASN A 335 26.09 6.55 23.89
C ASN A 335 26.76 5.45 23.04
N MET A 336 25.93 4.69 22.30
CA MET A 336 26.37 3.56 21.47
C MET A 336 26.18 3.84 19.98
N ASP A 337 27.16 3.47 19.14
CA ASP A 337 27.06 3.59 17.69
C ASP A 337 26.45 2.34 17.02
N VAL A 338 25.26 1.93 17.49
CA VAL A 338 24.55 0.76 16.96
C VAL A 338 23.92 1.07 15.60
N ARG A 339 24.52 0.67 14.48
CA ARG A 339 23.90 0.78 13.15
C ARG A 339 22.56 0.04 13.06
N ALA A 340 21.49 0.74 12.68
CA ALA A 340 20.17 0.19 12.47
C ALA A 340 19.66 0.53 11.05
N ALA A 341 18.92 -0.40 10.43
CA ALA A 341 18.35 -0.21 9.10
C ALA A 341 16.94 -0.82 9.02
N VAL A 342 16.10 -0.28 8.14
CA VAL A 342 14.79 -0.84 7.80
C VAL A 342 14.86 -1.43 6.41
N LEU A 343 14.40 -2.67 6.26
CA LEU A 343 14.23 -3.31 4.95
C LEU A 343 12.77 -3.69 4.74
N LYS A 344 12.20 -3.20 3.65
CA LYS A 344 10.81 -3.46 3.24
C LYS A 344 10.79 -4.37 1.99
N GLY A 345 9.62 -4.90 1.66
CA GLY A 345 9.44 -5.61 0.39
C GLY A 345 9.66 -4.67 -0.81
N ARG A 346 10.12 -5.21 -1.95
CA ARG A 346 10.47 -4.47 -3.17
C ARG A 346 9.41 -3.51 -3.69
N ILE A 347 8.13 -3.87 -3.53
CA ILE A 347 6.96 -3.02 -3.88
C ILE A 347 7.00 -1.66 -3.16
N ASN A 348 7.69 -1.52 -2.03
CA ASN A 348 7.75 -0.28 -1.27
C ASN A 348 8.84 0.68 -1.74
N TYR A 349 9.64 0.30 -2.75
CA TYR A 349 10.72 1.13 -3.26
C TYR A 349 10.48 1.49 -4.72
N LEU A 350 10.74 2.75 -5.07
CA LEU A 350 10.68 3.23 -6.44
C LEU A 350 11.79 2.60 -7.29
N CYS A 351 11.47 2.20 -8.53
CA CYS A 351 12.48 1.74 -9.49
C CYS A 351 12.89 2.88 -10.43
N PRO A 352 14.14 3.40 -10.35
CA PRO A 352 14.59 4.50 -11.21
C PRO A 352 14.50 4.18 -12.70
N ARG A 353 14.72 2.91 -13.06
CA ARG A 353 14.61 2.40 -14.44
C ARG A 353 13.20 2.53 -14.99
N LYS A 354 12.19 2.08 -14.23
CA LYS A 354 10.78 2.11 -14.67
C LYS A 354 10.25 3.54 -14.73
N VAL A 355 10.66 4.39 -13.79
CA VAL A 355 10.38 5.84 -13.84
C VAL A 355 11.03 6.49 -15.04
N GLY A 356 12.32 6.22 -15.30
CA GLY A 356 13.02 6.74 -16.48
C GLY A 356 12.37 6.31 -17.79
N PHE A 357 11.90 5.06 -17.88
CA PHE A 357 11.14 4.57 -19.03
C PHE A 357 9.82 5.33 -19.22
N MET A 358 9.05 5.58 -18.16
CA MET A 358 7.81 6.35 -18.25
C MET A 358 8.06 7.81 -18.59
N ARG A 359 9.14 8.43 -18.07
CA ARG A 359 9.57 9.78 -18.44
C ARG A 359 9.95 9.87 -19.92
N SER A 360 10.58 8.85 -20.50
CA SER A 360 11.02 8.89 -21.91
C SER A 360 9.92 8.56 -22.92
N HIS A 361 8.95 7.71 -22.56
CA HIS A 361 7.87 7.30 -23.45
C HIS A 361 6.57 8.07 -23.24
N GLY A 362 6.47 8.83 -22.14
CA GLY A 362 5.27 9.53 -21.72
C GLY A 362 4.27 8.62 -20.98
N PRO A 363 3.39 9.21 -20.15
CA PRO A 363 2.30 8.49 -19.51
C PRO A 363 1.18 8.15 -20.50
N ALA A 364 0.52 7.00 -20.32
CA ALA A 364 -0.54 6.55 -21.23
C ALA A 364 -1.92 7.16 -20.93
N ASN A 365 -2.13 7.70 -19.72
CA ASN A 365 -3.41 8.24 -19.26
C ASN A 365 -3.22 9.19 -18.07
N ALA A 366 -4.30 9.88 -17.66
CA ALA A 366 -4.28 10.90 -16.61
C ALA A 366 -3.80 10.37 -15.24
N ASN A 367 -4.09 9.10 -14.94
CA ASN A 367 -3.65 8.50 -13.68
C ASN A 367 -2.14 8.26 -13.65
N GLU A 368 -1.56 7.78 -14.76
CA GLU A 368 -0.11 7.67 -14.90
C GLU A 368 0.55 9.05 -14.85
N MET A 369 -0.03 10.05 -15.51
CA MET A 369 0.46 11.43 -15.49
C MET A 369 0.47 12.00 -14.07
N ARG A 370 -0.62 11.86 -13.32
CA ARG A 370 -0.72 12.32 -11.92
C ARG A 370 0.38 11.73 -11.05
N VAL A 371 0.55 10.40 -11.08
CA VAL A 371 1.57 9.73 -10.27
C VAL A 371 2.97 10.13 -10.73
N LEU A 372 3.21 10.25 -12.03
CA LEU A 372 4.51 10.67 -12.57
C LEU A 372 4.87 12.11 -12.15
N ALA A 373 3.95 13.07 -12.30
CA ALA A 373 4.17 14.45 -11.85
C ALA A 373 4.39 14.53 -10.34
N LYS A 374 3.58 13.80 -9.55
CA LYS A 374 3.73 13.66 -8.11
C LYS A 374 5.13 13.14 -7.74
N LEU A 375 5.65 12.16 -8.46
CA LEU A 375 7.01 11.63 -8.27
C LEU A 375 8.09 12.65 -8.64
N ILE A 376 7.92 13.39 -9.75
CA ILE A 376 8.88 14.42 -10.18
C ILE A 376 9.02 15.50 -9.10
N VAL A 377 7.91 15.99 -8.55
CA VAL A 377 7.92 16.99 -7.47
C VAL A 377 8.49 16.40 -6.18
N TRP A 378 8.04 15.19 -5.80
CA TRP A 378 8.52 14.53 -4.59
C TRP A 378 10.04 14.29 -4.60
N GLN A 379 10.62 13.94 -5.75
CA GLN A 379 12.07 13.71 -5.92
C GLN A 379 12.94 14.97 -5.81
N LEU A 380 12.35 16.18 -5.74
CA LEU A 380 13.10 17.40 -5.52
C LEU A 380 13.60 17.53 -4.08
N GLU A 381 12.81 17.04 -3.12
CA GLU A 381 13.09 17.13 -1.68
C GLU A 381 13.42 15.77 -1.06
N ASN A 382 13.12 14.68 -1.77
CA ASN A 382 13.20 13.34 -1.23
C ASN A 382 13.97 12.37 -2.14
N THR A 383 14.98 11.70 -1.57
CA THR A 383 15.80 10.71 -2.28
C THR A 383 15.66 9.29 -1.72
N SER A 384 14.77 9.06 -0.75
CA SER A 384 14.62 7.77 -0.07
C SER A 384 14.08 6.68 -1.01
N GLY A 385 13.25 7.08 -1.98
CA GLY A 385 12.52 6.14 -2.84
C GLY A 385 11.45 5.33 -2.12
N ASP A 386 11.12 5.64 -0.86
CA ASP A 386 10.16 4.91 -0.02
C ASP A 386 8.72 5.32 -0.33
N ARG A 387 7.87 4.34 -0.66
CA ARG A 387 6.44 4.53 -0.94
C ARG A 387 5.70 5.24 0.20
N ASN A 388 6.08 4.99 1.46
CA ASN A 388 5.31 5.46 2.61
C ASN A 388 5.43 6.97 2.83
N GLU A 389 6.40 7.62 2.19
CA GLU A 389 6.57 9.07 2.21
C GLU A 389 5.74 9.76 1.12
N LEU A 390 4.99 8.99 0.34
CA LEU A 390 4.11 9.44 -0.73
C LEU A 390 2.66 9.04 -0.45
N ASN A 391 1.74 9.99 -0.54
CA ASN A 391 0.32 9.67 -0.42
C ASN A 391 -0.21 9.06 -1.74
N LEU A 392 -0.47 7.75 -1.70
CA LEU A 392 -1.09 6.95 -2.74
C LEU A 392 -2.37 6.28 -2.21
N ASN A 393 -3.35 7.09 -1.83
CA ASN A 393 -4.56 6.62 -1.16
C ASN A 393 -5.54 5.87 -2.10
N GLY A 394 -5.51 6.14 -3.40
CA GLY A 394 -6.41 5.54 -4.39
C GLY A 394 -5.96 4.15 -4.88
N PRO A 395 -6.87 3.20 -5.17
CA PRO A 395 -6.52 1.91 -5.76
C PRO A 395 -5.82 2.05 -7.11
N ILE A 396 -6.22 3.05 -7.91
CA ILE A 396 -5.63 3.34 -9.23
C ILE A 396 -4.18 3.83 -9.09
N GLU A 397 -3.91 4.77 -8.18
CA GLU A 397 -2.55 5.26 -7.94
C GLU A 397 -1.62 4.14 -7.43
N ARG A 398 -2.13 3.22 -6.60
CA ARG A 398 -1.39 2.04 -6.12
C ARG A 398 -1.06 1.07 -7.26
N GLU A 399 -1.96 0.91 -8.23
CA GLU A 399 -1.73 0.10 -9.42
C GLU A 399 -0.61 0.70 -10.29
N VAL A 400 -0.65 2.02 -10.53
CA VAL A 400 0.43 2.73 -11.23
C VAL A 400 1.76 2.59 -10.48
N TRP A 401 1.75 2.75 -9.15
CA TRP A 401 2.95 2.58 -8.34
C TRP A 401 3.53 1.16 -8.43
N SER A 402 2.72 0.10 -8.42
CA SER A 402 3.23 -1.27 -8.58
C SER A 402 4.03 -1.42 -9.87
N ARG A 403 3.58 -0.78 -10.97
CA ARG A 403 4.31 -0.72 -12.25
C ARG A 403 5.57 0.13 -12.21
N LEU A 404 5.71 1.08 -11.28
CA LEU A 404 6.88 1.94 -11.11
C LEU A 404 7.85 1.46 -10.02
N SER A 405 7.42 0.52 -9.18
CA SER A 405 8.18 -0.01 -8.05
C SER A 405 9.32 -0.95 -8.48
N ALA A 406 10.22 -1.25 -7.53
CA ALA A 406 11.29 -2.22 -7.66
C ALA A 406 10.82 -3.69 -7.61
N GLU A 407 9.50 -3.92 -7.58
CA GLU A 407 8.87 -5.22 -7.81
C GLU A 407 9.10 -5.64 -9.27
N ASP A 408 10.30 -6.13 -9.52
CA ASP A 408 10.75 -6.72 -10.76
C ASP A 408 11.61 -7.91 -10.33
N ASP A 409 11.07 -9.11 -10.52
CA ASP A 409 11.74 -10.37 -10.21
C ASP A 409 13.06 -10.51 -11.00
N ASN A 410 13.21 -9.74 -12.08
CA ASN A 410 14.40 -9.74 -12.92
C ASN A 410 15.47 -8.71 -12.48
N CYS A 411 15.20 -7.81 -11.52
CA CYS A 411 16.30 -6.97 -10.99
C CYS A 411 17.08 -7.75 -9.92
N SER A 412 18.23 -8.27 -10.34
CA SER A 412 19.27 -8.75 -9.43
C SER A 412 20.08 -7.57 -8.87
N THR A 413 20.81 -7.82 -7.79
CA THR A 413 21.75 -6.84 -7.21
C THR A 413 22.79 -6.37 -8.25
N GLU A 414 23.27 -7.29 -9.07
CA GLU A 414 24.29 -7.06 -10.10
C GLU A 414 23.74 -6.27 -11.29
N THR A 415 22.56 -6.66 -11.80
CA THR A 415 21.87 -5.94 -12.88
C THR A 415 21.56 -4.50 -12.46
N CYS A 416 21.07 -4.33 -11.22
CA CYS A 416 20.79 -3.02 -10.65
C CYS A 416 22.10 -2.20 -10.45
N LEU A 417 23.21 -2.80 -10.00
CA LEU A 417 24.51 -2.13 -9.86
C LEU A 417 25.10 -1.73 -11.22
N GLY A 418 25.15 -2.65 -12.18
CA GLY A 418 25.71 -2.42 -13.51
C GLY A 418 24.93 -1.39 -14.33
N ARG A 419 23.60 -1.31 -14.16
CA ARG A 419 22.75 -0.38 -14.90
C ARG A 419 22.57 0.98 -14.22
N MET A 420 22.40 0.99 -12.89
CA MET A 420 22.02 2.20 -12.14
C MET A 420 23.16 2.77 -11.28
N GLY A 421 24.35 2.14 -11.26
CA GLY A 421 25.50 2.62 -10.50
C GLY A 421 25.25 2.71 -8.99
N GLY A 422 24.37 1.85 -8.45
CA GLY A 422 24.02 1.82 -7.03
C GLY A 422 22.96 2.85 -6.59
N ALA A 423 22.42 3.67 -7.48
CA ALA A 423 21.40 4.69 -7.17
C ALA A 423 20.00 4.13 -6.84
N CYS A 424 19.78 2.82 -6.96
CA CYS A 424 18.47 2.21 -6.70
C CYS A 424 18.14 2.27 -5.20
N PRO A 425 16.99 2.83 -4.80
CA PRO A 425 16.57 2.91 -3.39
C PRO A 425 16.54 1.56 -2.68
N PHE A 426 15.99 0.53 -3.34
CA PHE A 426 15.98 -0.83 -2.81
C PHE A 426 17.39 -1.38 -2.61
N TYR A 427 18.30 -1.10 -3.55
CA TYR A 427 19.71 -1.51 -3.41
C TYR A 427 20.37 -0.80 -2.22
N CYS A 428 20.17 0.51 -2.06
CA CYS A 428 20.68 1.27 -0.92
C CYS A 428 20.14 0.73 0.42
N ALA A 429 18.85 0.39 0.48
CA ALA A 429 18.25 -0.22 1.66
C ALA A 429 18.81 -1.62 1.94
N LYS A 430 19.06 -2.43 0.90
CA LYS A 430 19.68 -3.75 1.03
C LYS A 430 21.12 -3.66 1.53
N GLN A 431 21.91 -2.70 1.04
CA GLN A 431 23.27 -2.42 1.54
C GLN A 431 23.25 -1.93 3.00
N ALA A 432 22.32 -1.03 3.35
CA ALA A 432 22.13 -0.61 4.75
C ALA A 432 21.81 -1.80 5.65
N ALA A 433 20.94 -2.71 5.20
CA ALA A 433 20.58 -3.91 5.92
C ALA A 433 21.79 -4.83 6.15
N GLN A 434 22.64 -5.03 5.12
CA GLN A 434 23.89 -5.81 5.22
C GLN A 434 24.87 -5.24 6.25
N ASN A 435 24.85 -3.92 6.46
CA ASN A 435 25.77 -3.24 7.38
C ASN A 435 25.14 -2.93 8.75
N SER A 436 23.90 -3.34 9.00
CA SER A 436 23.17 -3.04 10.23
C SER A 436 23.34 -4.12 11.30
N HIS A 437 23.53 -3.69 12.56
CA HIS A 437 23.46 -4.55 13.75
C HIS A 437 22.00 -4.85 14.10
N LEU A 438 21.12 -3.85 13.97
CA LEU A 438 19.67 -4.01 14.12
C LEU A 438 18.99 -3.88 12.76
N LEU A 439 18.32 -4.94 12.32
CA LEU A 439 17.57 -4.95 11.07
C LEU A 439 16.06 -5.02 11.34
N ILE A 440 15.34 -3.98 10.97
CA ILE A 440 13.91 -3.86 11.20
C ILE A 440 13.17 -4.28 9.92
N VAL A 441 12.22 -5.22 10.06
CA VAL A 441 11.41 -5.77 8.97
C VAL A 441 9.94 -5.91 9.38
N ASN A 442 9.03 -6.17 8.43
CA ASN A 442 7.69 -6.65 8.79
C ASN A 442 7.66 -8.18 8.91
N HIS A 443 6.62 -8.71 9.55
CA HIS A 443 6.39 -10.16 9.63
C HIS A 443 6.33 -10.81 8.25
N ALA A 444 5.68 -10.17 7.27
CA ALA A 444 5.56 -10.70 5.92
C ALA A 444 6.93 -10.92 5.24
N LEU A 445 7.87 -9.98 5.38
CA LEU A 445 9.20 -10.09 4.80
C LEU A 445 10.07 -11.10 5.56
N LEU A 446 9.98 -11.14 6.90
CA LEU A 446 10.63 -12.19 7.70
C LEU A 446 10.18 -13.58 7.23
N LEU A 447 8.88 -13.74 7.00
CA LEU A 447 8.30 -15.03 6.62
C LEU A 447 8.56 -15.40 5.16
N SER A 448 8.62 -14.43 4.27
CA SER A 448 9.06 -14.63 2.89
C SER A 448 10.53 -15.04 2.81
N ASP A 449 11.37 -14.53 3.71
CA ASP A 449 12.77 -14.92 3.80
C ASP A 449 12.93 -16.36 4.28
N VAL A 450 12.23 -16.70 5.37
CA VAL A 450 12.11 -18.04 5.93
C VAL A 450 11.65 -19.06 4.89
N SER A 451 10.58 -18.77 4.12
CA SER A 451 10.04 -19.69 3.13
C SER A 451 10.95 -19.92 1.92
N THR A 452 11.86 -18.97 1.65
CA THR A 452 12.84 -19.05 0.54
C THR A 452 14.22 -19.56 0.99
N GLY A 453 14.34 -19.99 2.25
CA GLY A 453 15.58 -20.53 2.83
C GLY A 453 16.61 -19.45 3.16
N SER A 454 16.18 -18.35 3.77
CA SER A 454 17.04 -17.25 4.26
C SER A 454 17.84 -16.55 3.15
N LYS A 455 17.22 -16.33 1.97
CA LYS A 455 17.87 -15.72 0.79
C LYS A 455 17.50 -14.25 0.55
N VAL A 456 16.51 -13.73 1.26
CA VAL A 456 15.97 -12.37 1.02
C VAL A 456 16.65 -11.37 1.95
N LEU A 457 16.77 -11.71 3.23
CA LEU A 457 17.42 -10.91 4.26
C LEU A 457 18.92 -11.25 4.34
N PRO A 458 19.78 -10.30 4.76
CA PRO A 458 21.15 -10.61 5.17
C PRO A 458 21.16 -11.64 6.31
N GLU A 459 22.13 -12.56 6.34
CA GLU A 459 22.21 -13.67 7.33
C GLU A 459 22.00 -13.24 8.80
N TYR A 460 21.26 -14.03 9.57
CA TYR A 460 20.97 -13.74 10.97
C TYR A 460 20.61 -15.02 11.73
N ASP A 461 20.97 -15.05 13.01
CA ASP A 461 20.61 -16.12 13.96
C ASP A 461 19.67 -15.66 15.07
N TYR A 462 19.50 -14.35 15.26
CA TYR A 462 18.75 -13.77 16.37
C TYR A 462 17.55 -12.97 15.84
N VAL A 463 16.35 -13.32 16.31
CA VAL A 463 15.10 -12.67 15.91
C VAL A 463 14.29 -12.23 17.13
N ILE A 464 13.76 -11.02 17.05
CA ILE A 464 12.69 -10.52 17.92
C ILE A 464 11.46 -10.29 17.06
N VAL A 465 10.33 -10.86 17.45
CA VAL A 465 9.01 -10.66 16.82
C VAL A 465 8.16 -9.85 17.79
N ASP A 466 7.92 -8.59 17.48
CA ASP A 466 7.03 -7.71 18.23
C ASP A 466 5.59 -7.83 17.73
N GLU A 467 4.61 -7.64 18.60
CA GLU A 467 3.20 -7.95 18.35
C GLU A 467 2.98 -9.37 17.80
N ALA A 468 3.70 -10.34 18.37
CA ALA A 468 3.72 -11.74 17.94
C ALA A 468 2.35 -12.44 17.94
N HIS A 469 1.31 -11.86 18.53
CA HIS A 469 -0.05 -12.36 18.41
C HIS A 469 -0.58 -12.35 16.97
N HIS A 470 0.00 -11.54 16.09
CA HIS A 470 -0.29 -11.55 14.67
C HIS A 470 0.45 -12.64 13.89
N MET A 471 1.37 -13.38 14.52
CA MET A 471 2.27 -14.30 13.83
C MET A 471 1.53 -15.39 13.05
N GLU A 472 0.50 -16.00 13.62
CA GLU A 472 -0.31 -17.02 12.93
C GLU A 472 -0.92 -16.48 11.63
N SER A 473 -1.55 -15.31 11.71
CA SER A 473 -2.17 -14.66 10.55
C SER A 473 -1.11 -14.23 9.51
N ALA A 474 0.06 -13.78 9.97
CA ALA A 474 1.17 -13.40 9.09
C ALA A 474 1.75 -14.61 8.36
N VAL A 475 1.93 -15.75 9.04
CA VAL A 475 2.40 -17.02 8.42
C VAL A 475 1.38 -17.50 7.40
N THR A 476 0.11 -17.52 7.77
CA THR A 476 -0.98 -17.91 6.86
C THR A 476 -0.99 -17.03 5.61
N SER A 477 -0.89 -15.71 5.78
CA SER A 477 -0.88 -14.77 4.64
C SER A 477 0.38 -14.91 3.78
N ALA A 478 1.56 -15.05 4.38
CA ALA A 478 2.83 -15.14 3.65
C ALA A 478 2.95 -16.42 2.82
N LEU A 479 2.28 -17.49 3.25
CA LEU A 479 2.25 -18.78 2.56
C LEU A 479 0.97 -19.02 1.78
N SER A 480 0.05 -18.06 1.80
CA SER A 480 -1.17 -18.14 1.00
C SER A 480 -0.85 -17.88 -0.47
N PHE A 481 -1.34 -18.76 -1.33
CA PHE A 481 -1.42 -18.54 -2.75
C PHE A 481 -2.75 -17.82 -3.07
N ARG A 482 -2.68 -16.80 -3.92
CA ARG A 482 -3.84 -16.09 -4.44
C ARG A 482 -3.66 -15.81 -5.93
N MET A 483 -4.69 -16.11 -6.73
CA MET A 483 -4.71 -15.84 -8.16
C MET A 483 -6.05 -15.26 -8.60
N THR A 484 -5.99 -14.11 -9.27
CA THR A 484 -7.11 -13.55 -10.04
C THR A 484 -6.93 -13.82 -11.53
N GLN A 485 -7.99 -13.63 -12.32
CA GLN A 485 -7.88 -13.63 -13.78
C GLN A 485 -6.84 -12.63 -14.29
N ASN A 486 -6.81 -11.42 -13.72
CA ASN A 486 -5.86 -10.38 -14.10
C ASN A 486 -4.40 -10.78 -13.82
N ASP A 487 -4.15 -11.59 -12.80
CA ASP A 487 -2.80 -12.09 -12.50
C ASP A 487 -2.31 -13.03 -13.60
N LEU A 488 -3.18 -13.92 -14.07
CA LEU A 488 -2.90 -14.83 -15.18
C LEU A 488 -2.71 -14.05 -16.49
N ASP A 489 -3.63 -13.14 -16.82
CA ASP A 489 -3.53 -12.28 -18.01
C ASP A 489 -2.23 -11.46 -18.01
N ARG A 490 -1.79 -10.99 -16.85
CA ARG A 490 -0.51 -10.27 -16.69
C ARG A 490 0.68 -11.18 -16.97
N MET A 491 0.70 -12.42 -16.48
CA MET A 491 1.76 -13.39 -16.77
C MET A 491 1.83 -13.71 -18.27
N LEU A 492 0.69 -13.87 -18.93
CA LEU A 492 0.61 -14.12 -20.37
C LEU A 492 1.10 -12.92 -21.19
N LYS A 493 0.70 -11.69 -20.82
CA LYS A 493 1.19 -10.45 -21.44
C LYS A 493 2.69 -10.23 -21.22
N GLU A 494 3.20 -10.58 -20.05
CA GLU A 494 4.63 -10.48 -19.71
C GLU A 494 5.47 -11.44 -20.57
N LEU A 495 5.02 -12.69 -20.72
CA LEU A 495 5.61 -13.64 -21.66
C LEU A 495 5.59 -13.09 -23.10
N GLY A 496 4.44 -12.55 -23.49
CA GLY A 496 4.22 -11.91 -24.78
C GLY A 496 4.25 -12.89 -25.95
N GLY A 497 4.79 -12.46 -27.08
CA GLY A 497 4.85 -13.25 -28.31
C GLY A 497 6.06 -12.87 -29.16
N SER A 498 6.10 -13.29 -30.41
CA SER A 498 7.28 -13.10 -31.27
C SER A 498 7.73 -11.65 -31.49
N SER A 499 6.90 -10.65 -31.18
CA SER A 499 7.21 -9.22 -31.34
C SER A 499 7.17 -8.41 -30.04
N ALA A 500 6.79 -9.00 -28.91
CA ALA A 500 6.59 -8.28 -27.64
C ALA A 500 6.83 -9.19 -26.42
N GLY A 501 7.00 -8.60 -25.24
CA GLY A 501 7.24 -9.36 -24.00
C GLY A 501 8.60 -10.06 -23.95
N VAL A 502 8.74 -11.07 -23.09
CA VAL A 502 9.97 -11.85 -22.93
C VAL A 502 10.38 -12.54 -24.22
N LEU A 503 9.41 -13.15 -24.94
CA LEU A 503 9.69 -13.86 -26.20
C LEU A 503 10.17 -12.91 -27.31
N GLY A 504 9.57 -11.73 -27.46
CA GLY A 504 10.00 -10.74 -28.46
C GLY A 504 11.39 -10.18 -28.16
N ARG A 505 11.68 -9.89 -26.88
CA ARG A 505 13.03 -9.48 -26.45
C ARG A 505 14.05 -10.56 -26.73
N MET A 506 13.76 -11.81 -26.35
CA MET A 506 14.61 -12.96 -26.63
C MET A 506 14.98 -13.04 -28.11
N LEU A 507 13.99 -12.95 -29.02
CA LEU A 507 14.26 -13.00 -30.46
C LEU A 507 15.09 -11.81 -30.94
N THR A 508 14.87 -10.61 -30.39
CA THR A 508 15.63 -9.41 -30.75
C THR A 508 17.11 -9.52 -30.33
N GLU A 509 17.37 -9.94 -29.09
CA GLU A 509 18.72 -10.09 -28.54
C GLU A 509 19.51 -11.22 -29.22
N THR A 510 18.81 -12.29 -29.63
CA THR A 510 19.43 -13.47 -30.25
C THR A 510 19.58 -13.38 -31.77
N HIS A 511 18.85 -12.48 -32.45
CA HIS A 511 18.82 -12.39 -33.92
C HIS A 511 20.20 -12.27 -34.56
N ASN A 512 21.07 -11.42 -33.99
CA ASN A 512 22.41 -11.18 -34.52
C ASN A 512 23.49 -12.05 -33.84
N ALA A 513 23.13 -12.76 -32.78
CA ALA A 513 24.05 -13.57 -31.98
C ALA A 513 24.09 -15.04 -32.44
N LEU A 514 22.97 -15.56 -32.97
CA LEU A 514 22.84 -16.97 -33.30
C LEU A 514 23.04 -17.28 -34.78
N ARG A 515 23.49 -18.52 -35.06
CA ARG A 515 23.49 -19.06 -36.42
C ARG A 515 22.05 -19.13 -36.95
N PRO A 516 21.81 -18.93 -38.26
CA PRO A 516 20.45 -18.93 -38.81
C PRO A 516 19.62 -20.19 -38.51
N SER A 517 20.27 -21.36 -38.40
CA SER A 517 19.60 -22.63 -38.03
C SER A 517 19.09 -22.62 -36.59
N ASP A 518 19.91 -22.13 -35.66
CA ASP A 518 19.63 -22.13 -34.22
C ASP A 518 18.61 -21.04 -33.90
N PHE A 519 18.75 -19.88 -34.54
CA PHE A 519 17.75 -18.82 -34.51
C PHE A 519 16.39 -19.29 -35.05
N GLY A 520 16.39 -20.04 -36.17
CA GLY A 520 15.17 -20.62 -36.74
C GLY A 520 14.46 -21.58 -35.78
N LEU A 521 15.23 -22.42 -35.06
CA LEU A 521 14.68 -23.32 -34.04
C LEU A 521 14.09 -22.54 -32.85
N LEU A 522 14.80 -21.51 -32.38
CA LEU A 522 14.32 -20.64 -31.31
C LEU A 522 13.06 -19.87 -31.71
N GLN A 523 13.00 -19.36 -32.94
CA GLN A 523 11.83 -18.71 -33.51
C GLN A 523 10.64 -19.68 -33.62
N GLN A 524 10.86 -20.94 -34.00
CA GLN A 524 9.81 -21.96 -34.04
C GLN A 524 9.26 -22.24 -32.64
N LYS A 525 10.13 -22.40 -31.63
CA LYS A 525 9.72 -22.58 -30.23
C LYS A 525 8.96 -21.37 -29.69
N SER A 526 9.44 -20.16 -29.98
CA SER A 526 8.78 -18.90 -29.62
C SER A 526 7.38 -18.79 -30.23
N LYS A 527 7.23 -19.18 -31.51
CA LYS A 527 5.92 -19.20 -32.17
C LYS A 527 4.97 -20.18 -31.49
N ARG A 528 5.44 -21.40 -31.19
CA ARG A 528 4.65 -22.41 -30.45
C ARG A 528 4.19 -21.88 -29.09
N ALA A 529 5.08 -21.25 -28.33
CA ALA A 529 4.75 -20.63 -27.05
C ALA A 529 3.73 -19.50 -27.21
N THR A 530 3.85 -18.68 -28.27
CA THR A 530 2.88 -17.62 -28.59
C THR A 530 1.48 -18.19 -28.85
N ASP A 531 1.38 -19.25 -29.67
CA ASP A 531 0.10 -19.90 -29.98
C ASP A 531 -0.54 -20.52 -28.71
N GLN A 532 0.28 -21.15 -27.86
CA GLN A 532 -0.16 -21.70 -26.57
C GLN A 532 -0.62 -20.61 -25.60
N THR A 533 0.06 -19.47 -25.57
CA THR A 533 -0.29 -18.30 -24.73
C THR A 533 -1.66 -17.75 -25.13
N PHE A 534 -1.91 -17.56 -26.43
CA PHE A 534 -3.21 -17.11 -26.93
C PHE A 534 -4.33 -18.09 -26.58
N ARG A 535 -4.09 -19.40 -26.76
CA ARG A 535 -5.07 -20.43 -26.38
C ARG A 535 -5.37 -20.42 -24.88
N LEU A 536 -4.33 -20.32 -24.05
CA LEU A 536 -4.47 -20.28 -22.59
C LEU A 536 -5.26 -19.04 -22.14
N GLU A 537 -5.03 -17.89 -22.77
CA GLU A 537 -5.79 -16.67 -22.49
C GLU A 537 -7.30 -16.89 -22.71
N GLN A 538 -7.70 -17.48 -23.84
CA GLN A 538 -9.11 -17.75 -24.15
C GLN A 538 -9.74 -18.75 -23.17
N LEU A 539 -9.09 -19.89 -22.93
CA LEU A 539 -9.59 -20.91 -22.00
C LEU A 539 -9.70 -20.36 -20.57
N SER A 540 -8.75 -19.53 -20.15
CA SER A 540 -8.80 -18.91 -18.83
C SER A 540 -9.99 -17.96 -18.67
N LYS A 541 -10.31 -17.16 -19.70
CA LYS A 541 -11.47 -16.27 -19.70
C LYS A 541 -12.77 -17.06 -19.58
N GLU A 542 -12.89 -18.16 -20.32
CA GLU A 542 -14.05 -19.05 -20.27
C GLU A 542 -14.21 -19.68 -18.88
N PHE A 543 -13.11 -20.19 -18.30
CA PHE A 543 -13.11 -20.75 -16.95
C PHE A 543 -13.56 -19.73 -15.89
N PHE A 544 -12.99 -18.52 -15.89
CA PHE A 544 -13.34 -17.49 -14.90
C PHE A 544 -14.78 -16.96 -15.08
N LEU A 545 -15.28 -16.92 -16.32
CA LEU A 545 -16.68 -16.56 -16.60
C LEU A 545 -17.62 -17.59 -15.99
N TYR A 546 -17.41 -18.88 -16.28
CA TYR A 546 -18.24 -19.97 -15.76
C TYR A 546 -18.13 -20.08 -14.22
N LEU A 547 -16.95 -19.82 -13.65
CA LEU A 547 -16.76 -19.73 -12.21
C LEU A 547 -17.60 -18.60 -11.60
N GLY A 548 -17.71 -17.46 -12.27
CA GLY A 548 -18.57 -16.36 -11.86
C GLY A 548 -20.04 -16.74 -11.86
N GLU A 549 -20.50 -17.42 -12.92
CA GLU A 549 -21.88 -17.93 -13.01
C GLU A 549 -22.20 -18.94 -11.90
N PHE A 550 -21.31 -19.91 -11.67
CA PHE A 550 -21.43 -20.88 -10.58
C PHE A 550 -21.54 -20.20 -9.22
N ILE A 551 -20.68 -19.20 -8.94
CA ILE A 551 -20.70 -18.46 -7.69
C ILE A 551 -21.98 -17.63 -7.54
N ASN A 552 -22.47 -17.01 -8.62
CA ASN A 552 -23.71 -16.26 -8.59
C ASN A 552 -24.91 -17.15 -8.26
N ALA A 553 -24.95 -18.37 -8.80
CA ALA A 553 -25.97 -19.36 -8.42
C ALA A 553 -25.89 -19.73 -6.93
N GLN A 554 -24.69 -19.86 -6.36
CA GLN A 554 -24.50 -20.12 -4.92
C GLN A 554 -24.91 -18.94 -4.02
N ARG A 555 -25.09 -17.74 -4.57
CA ARG A 555 -25.45 -16.52 -3.84
C ARG A 555 -26.92 -16.20 -3.87
N GLU A 556 -27.71 -16.88 -4.69
CA GLU A 556 -29.14 -16.57 -4.83
C GLU A 556 -29.83 -16.56 -3.45
N GLY A 557 -30.42 -15.41 -3.09
CA GLY A 557 -31.08 -15.20 -1.81
C GLY A 557 -30.23 -14.58 -0.69
N GLN A 558 -28.93 -14.33 -0.88
CA GLN A 558 -28.08 -13.64 0.11
C GLN A 558 -28.05 -12.11 -0.11
N GLN A 559 -28.14 -11.32 0.97
CA GLN A 559 -28.00 -9.87 0.89
C GLN A 559 -26.58 -9.49 0.44
N GLN A 560 -26.46 -8.64 -0.59
CA GLN A 560 -25.18 -8.06 -1.02
C GLN A 560 -24.65 -7.15 0.09
N ASN A 561 -23.71 -7.67 0.89
CA ASN A 561 -23.00 -6.90 1.89
C ASN A 561 -21.76 -6.22 1.28
N ASN A 562 -21.30 -5.15 1.91
CA ASN A 562 -20.04 -4.45 1.55
C ASN A 562 -18.76 -5.26 1.84
N TYR A 563 -18.88 -6.54 2.20
CA TYR A 563 -17.77 -7.42 2.57
C TYR A 563 -17.45 -8.39 1.44
N SER A 564 -16.21 -8.88 1.38
CA SER A 564 -15.88 -9.97 0.48
C SER A 564 -16.64 -11.23 0.87
N TRP A 565 -17.16 -11.90 -0.14
CA TRP A 565 -17.88 -13.15 0.02
C TRP A 565 -16.93 -14.29 -0.33
N GLN A 566 -16.95 -15.33 0.47
CA GLN A 566 -16.00 -16.43 0.41
C GLN A 566 -16.75 -17.78 0.36
N LEU A 567 -16.34 -18.65 -0.56
CA LEU A 567 -16.78 -20.03 -0.66
C LEU A 567 -15.61 -20.95 -0.35
N ARG A 568 -15.68 -21.64 0.78
CA ARG A 568 -14.71 -22.70 1.10
C ARG A 568 -14.95 -23.90 0.19
N VAL A 569 -13.88 -24.42 -0.41
CA VAL A 569 -13.95 -25.59 -1.31
C VAL A 569 -13.68 -26.85 -0.50
N VAL A 570 -14.74 -27.56 -0.15
CA VAL A 570 -14.72 -28.84 0.59
C VAL A 570 -15.27 -29.97 -0.29
N PRO A 571 -15.17 -31.25 0.11
CA PRO A 571 -15.73 -32.35 -0.68
C PRO A 571 -17.20 -32.14 -1.09
N SER A 572 -18.03 -31.59 -0.20
CA SER A 572 -19.44 -31.29 -0.53
C SER A 572 -19.61 -30.19 -1.58
N THR A 573 -18.72 -29.19 -1.62
CA THR A 573 -18.73 -28.15 -2.67
C THR A 573 -18.47 -28.75 -4.05
N ARG A 574 -17.58 -29.75 -4.12
CA ARG A 574 -17.24 -30.44 -5.38
C ARG A 574 -18.34 -31.35 -5.90
N SER A 575 -19.32 -31.68 -5.07
CA SER A 575 -20.49 -32.47 -5.46
C SER A 575 -21.70 -31.63 -5.87
N VAL A 576 -21.57 -30.29 -5.87
CA VAL A 576 -22.64 -29.38 -6.29
C VAL A 576 -22.76 -29.38 -7.81
N GLN A 577 -24.00 -29.29 -8.32
CA GLN A 577 -24.26 -29.19 -9.75
C GLN A 577 -23.49 -28.01 -10.39
N GLY A 578 -22.85 -28.27 -11.52
CA GLY A 578 -22.01 -27.30 -12.24
C GLY A 578 -20.52 -27.34 -11.85
N TRP A 579 -20.15 -28.05 -10.77
CA TRP A 579 -18.73 -28.22 -10.42
C TRP A 579 -17.96 -29.11 -11.40
N ASP A 580 -18.59 -30.18 -11.92
CA ASP A 580 -17.98 -31.06 -12.93
C ASP A 580 -17.57 -30.30 -14.21
N ASP A 581 -18.36 -29.31 -14.61
CA ASP A 581 -18.06 -28.45 -15.76
C ASP A 581 -16.86 -27.53 -15.45
N LEU A 582 -16.76 -27.00 -14.22
CA LEU A 582 -15.59 -26.24 -13.76
C LEU A 582 -14.32 -27.08 -13.74
N GLU A 583 -14.42 -28.32 -13.26
CA GLU A 583 -13.32 -29.29 -13.30
C GLU A 583 -12.88 -29.55 -14.73
N MET A 584 -13.82 -29.82 -15.65
CA MET A 584 -13.50 -30.04 -17.06
C MET A 584 -12.81 -28.83 -17.71
N LEU A 585 -13.34 -27.61 -17.51
CA LEU A 585 -12.76 -26.38 -18.04
C LEU A 585 -11.36 -26.13 -17.47
N TRP A 586 -11.18 -26.28 -16.15
CA TRP A 586 -9.85 -26.16 -15.54
C TRP A 586 -8.89 -27.23 -16.04
N GLY A 587 -9.35 -28.45 -16.31
CA GLY A 587 -8.53 -29.51 -16.91
C GLY A 587 -7.90 -29.08 -18.23
N GLN A 588 -8.67 -28.40 -19.10
CA GLN A 588 -8.17 -27.86 -20.37
C GLN A 588 -7.17 -26.71 -20.16
N VAL A 589 -7.44 -25.85 -19.18
CA VAL A 589 -6.53 -24.75 -18.78
C VAL A 589 -5.21 -25.33 -18.27
N SER A 590 -5.25 -26.24 -17.29
CA SER A 590 -4.09 -26.91 -16.68
C SER A 590 -3.24 -27.67 -17.71
N GLU A 591 -3.87 -28.40 -18.64
CA GLU A 591 -3.15 -29.10 -19.70
C GLU A 591 -2.42 -28.12 -20.64
N THR A 592 -3.12 -27.07 -21.09
CA THR A 592 -2.53 -26.05 -21.96
C THR A 592 -1.41 -25.29 -21.26
N MET A 593 -1.59 -24.95 -19.98
CA MET A 593 -0.60 -24.29 -19.14
C MET A 593 0.63 -25.17 -18.92
N SER A 594 0.45 -26.46 -18.66
CA SER A 594 1.54 -27.44 -18.54
C SER A 594 2.36 -27.55 -19.83
N HIS A 595 1.69 -27.58 -20.99
CA HIS A 595 2.36 -27.59 -22.29
C HIS A 595 3.13 -26.28 -22.58
N LEU A 596 2.61 -25.14 -22.15
CA LEU A 596 3.30 -23.85 -22.26
C LEU A 596 4.54 -23.81 -21.37
N ILE A 597 4.40 -24.19 -20.09
CA ILE A 597 5.52 -24.29 -19.14
C ILE A 597 6.63 -25.17 -19.69
N LYS A 598 6.29 -26.34 -20.24
CA LYS A 598 7.27 -27.24 -20.89
C LYS A 598 7.98 -26.56 -22.07
N THR A 599 7.25 -25.84 -22.91
CA THR A 599 7.83 -25.13 -24.06
C THR A 599 8.75 -24.00 -23.61
N MET A 600 8.39 -23.29 -22.54
CA MET A 600 9.26 -22.29 -21.92
C MET A 600 10.51 -22.91 -21.30
N ASP A 601 10.41 -24.06 -20.64
CA ASP A 601 11.58 -24.79 -20.11
C ASP A 601 12.53 -25.24 -21.22
N GLU A 602 12.00 -25.70 -22.36
CA GLU A 602 12.80 -26.00 -23.56
C GLU A 602 13.53 -24.75 -24.09
N ILE A 603 12.87 -23.59 -24.09
CA ILE A 603 13.49 -22.31 -24.48
C ILE A 603 14.57 -21.91 -23.47
N TYR A 604 14.28 -22.01 -22.18
CA TYR A 604 15.22 -21.68 -21.10
C TYR A 604 16.51 -22.50 -21.21
N LYS A 605 16.39 -23.81 -21.44
CA LYS A 605 17.54 -24.71 -21.65
C LYS A 605 18.36 -24.34 -22.88
N ALA A 606 17.69 -24.04 -24.00
CA ALA A 606 18.37 -23.59 -25.21
C ALA A 606 19.15 -22.28 -25.00
N LEU A 607 18.58 -21.33 -24.25
CA LEU A 607 19.29 -20.09 -23.89
C LEU A 607 20.44 -20.33 -22.91
N GLY A 608 20.33 -21.31 -22.00
CA GLY A 608 21.39 -21.66 -21.07
C GLY A 608 22.64 -22.24 -21.75
N GLU A 609 22.45 -23.10 -22.75
CA GLU A 609 23.55 -23.60 -23.60
C GLU A 609 24.26 -22.44 -24.33
N LEU A 610 23.50 -21.43 -24.75
CA LEU A 610 24.06 -20.24 -25.40
C LEU A 610 24.79 -19.32 -24.41
N SER A 611 24.29 -19.15 -23.19
CA SER A 611 24.97 -18.37 -22.16
C SER A 611 26.35 -18.96 -21.83
N SER A 612 26.47 -20.30 -21.75
CA SER A 612 27.77 -20.96 -21.54
C SER A 612 28.79 -20.75 -22.66
N ASP A 613 28.34 -20.38 -23.86
CA ASP A 613 29.18 -20.05 -25.01
C ASP A 613 29.65 -18.58 -25.05
N GLY A 614 29.40 -17.81 -23.99
CA GLY A 614 29.93 -16.44 -23.80
C GLY A 614 29.01 -15.30 -24.25
N TYR A 615 27.69 -15.53 -24.28
CA TYR A 615 26.69 -14.52 -24.63
C TYR A 615 26.01 -13.93 -23.39
N ASP A 616 26.66 -12.95 -22.75
CA ASP A 616 26.21 -12.32 -21.49
C ASP A 616 24.86 -11.57 -21.60
N ASN A 617 24.42 -11.21 -22.82
CA ASN A 617 23.19 -10.43 -23.04
C ASN A 617 21.88 -11.24 -22.86
N VAL A 618 21.95 -12.56 -22.64
CA VAL A 618 20.78 -13.44 -22.56
C VAL A 618 20.34 -13.71 -21.11
N GLU A 619 21.17 -13.38 -20.11
CA GLU A 619 20.91 -13.66 -18.70
C GLU A 619 19.60 -13.04 -18.18
N ASP A 620 19.32 -11.78 -18.55
CA ASP A 620 18.08 -11.10 -18.16
C ASP A 620 16.83 -11.80 -18.72
N VAL A 621 16.92 -12.31 -19.95
CA VAL A 621 15.82 -13.04 -20.61
C VAL A 621 15.60 -14.38 -19.92
N MET A 622 16.69 -15.08 -19.57
CA MET A 622 16.62 -16.32 -18.82
C MET A 622 16.02 -16.12 -17.43
N GLY A 623 16.41 -15.07 -16.70
CA GLY A 623 15.83 -14.71 -15.41
C GLY A 623 14.32 -14.45 -15.51
N SER A 624 13.91 -13.70 -16.55
CA SER A 624 12.49 -13.43 -16.85
C SER A 624 11.70 -14.72 -17.10
N LEU A 625 12.28 -15.60 -17.90
CA LEU A 625 11.64 -16.85 -18.29
C LEU A 625 11.54 -17.82 -17.10
N SER A 626 12.61 -17.95 -16.30
CA SER A 626 12.64 -18.77 -15.09
C SER A 626 11.58 -18.33 -14.07
N THR A 627 11.46 -17.02 -13.85
CA THR A 627 10.45 -16.44 -12.98
C THR A 627 9.03 -16.76 -13.47
N LEU A 628 8.76 -16.57 -14.75
CA LEU A 628 7.46 -16.87 -15.35
C LEU A 628 7.13 -18.37 -15.25
N ILE A 629 8.10 -19.25 -15.50
CA ILE A 629 7.95 -20.70 -15.31
C ILE A 629 7.53 -20.99 -13.87
N ARG A 630 8.28 -20.50 -12.88
CA ARG A 630 7.99 -20.71 -11.46
C ARG A 630 6.57 -20.25 -11.09
N ARG A 631 6.21 -19.01 -11.44
CA ARG A 631 4.89 -18.43 -11.12
C ARG A 631 3.74 -19.18 -11.79
N MET A 632 3.91 -19.60 -13.04
CA MET A 632 2.91 -20.41 -13.73
C MET A 632 2.79 -21.81 -13.14
N THR A 633 3.89 -22.44 -12.73
CA THR A 633 3.86 -23.74 -12.04
C THR A 633 3.16 -23.65 -10.68
N GLU A 634 3.46 -22.62 -9.88
CA GLU A 634 2.77 -22.37 -8.61
C GLU A 634 1.26 -22.16 -8.81
N ALA A 635 0.89 -21.39 -9.83
CA ALA A 635 -0.50 -21.13 -10.17
C ALA A 635 -1.26 -22.38 -10.63
N GLU A 636 -0.64 -23.16 -11.50
CA GLU A 636 -1.19 -24.44 -11.97
C GLU A 636 -1.40 -25.39 -10.78
N THR A 637 -0.38 -25.56 -9.94
CA THR A 637 -0.42 -26.49 -8.81
C THR A 637 -1.52 -26.12 -7.80
N ALA A 638 -1.60 -24.85 -7.42
CA ALA A 638 -2.54 -24.39 -6.41
C ALA A 638 -4.00 -24.49 -6.89
N ALA A 639 -4.28 -24.07 -8.13
CA ALA A 639 -5.63 -24.14 -8.68
C ALA A 639 -6.02 -25.59 -9.05
N SER A 640 -5.09 -26.42 -9.54
CA SER A 640 -5.33 -27.86 -9.72
C SER A 640 -5.60 -28.57 -8.40
N GLY A 641 -4.96 -28.15 -7.30
CA GLY A 641 -5.28 -28.63 -5.97
C GLY A 641 -6.70 -28.28 -5.52
N MET A 642 -7.16 -27.08 -5.85
CA MET A 642 -8.54 -26.66 -5.57
C MET A 642 -9.55 -27.49 -6.36
N MET A 643 -9.29 -27.72 -7.65
CA MET A 643 -10.25 -28.41 -8.53
C MET A 643 -10.19 -29.93 -8.33
N HIS A 644 -9.07 -30.58 -8.69
CA HIS A 644 -9.03 -32.04 -8.89
C HIS A 644 -8.19 -32.82 -7.86
N LYS A 645 -7.18 -32.17 -7.24
CA LYS A 645 -6.17 -32.88 -6.43
C LYS A 645 -5.96 -32.20 -5.05
N PRO A 646 -6.99 -32.16 -4.19
CA PRO A 646 -6.87 -31.47 -2.91
C PRO A 646 -5.77 -32.06 -2.04
N SER A 647 -4.90 -31.20 -1.53
CA SER A 647 -3.96 -31.55 -0.47
C SER A 647 -4.66 -31.53 0.89
N ASN A 648 -4.36 -32.51 1.74
CA ASN A 648 -4.81 -32.52 3.14
C ASN A 648 -4.10 -31.48 4.01
N GLU A 649 -3.04 -30.86 3.49
CA GLU A 649 -2.25 -29.84 4.18
C GLU A 649 -2.70 -28.41 3.84
N LEU A 650 -3.59 -28.24 2.86
CA LEU A 650 -4.05 -26.94 2.37
C LEU A 650 -5.55 -26.76 2.57
N ILE A 651 -5.96 -25.51 2.81
CA ILE A 651 -7.35 -25.06 2.70
C ILE A 651 -7.49 -24.28 1.40
N TYR A 652 -8.58 -24.53 0.68
CA TYR A 652 -8.92 -23.85 -0.56
C TYR A 652 -10.21 -23.04 -0.40
N TRP A 653 -10.23 -21.82 -0.93
CA TRP A 653 -11.45 -21.01 -0.99
C TRP A 653 -11.45 -20.09 -2.21
N ILE A 654 -12.66 -19.77 -2.67
CA ILE A 654 -12.89 -18.78 -3.72
C ILE A 654 -13.43 -17.52 -3.06
N GLU A 655 -12.86 -16.37 -3.39
CA GLU A 655 -13.27 -15.08 -2.85
C GLU A 655 -13.68 -14.13 -3.96
N VAL A 656 -14.74 -13.37 -3.71
CA VAL A 656 -15.23 -12.34 -4.62
C VAL A 656 -15.23 -11.00 -3.91
N ASN A 657 -14.56 -10.04 -4.52
CA ASN A 657 -14.50 -8.69 -3.98
C ASN A 657 -15.77 -7.90 -4.35
N PRO A 658 -16.44 -7.23 -3.39
CA PRO A 658 -17.63 -6.42 -3.66
C PRO A 658 -17.34 -5.20 -4.55
N ARG A 659 -16.10 -4.71 -4.58
CA ARG A 659 -15.68 -3.60 -5.45
C ARG A 659 -15.16 -4.15 -6.78
N GLY A 660 -16.09 -4.39 -7.72
CA GLY A 660 -15.78 -4.76 -9.10
C GLY A 660 -15.86 -6.26 -9.42
N GLU A 661 -16.52 -7.06 -8.57
CA GLU A 661 -16.82 -8.50 -8.78
C GLU A 661 -15.60 -9.36 -9.15
N ARG A 662 -14.39 -8.95 -8.75
CA ARG A 662 -13.17 -9.69 -9.08
C ARG A 662 -13.11 -10.97 -8.26
N LEU A 663 -13.11 -12.10 -8.96
CA LEU A 663 -12.91 -13.44 -8.42
C LEU A 663 -11.43 -13.69 -8.12
N SER A 664 -11.16 -14.42 -7.04
CA SER A 664 -9.84 -14.94 -6.71
C SER A 664 -9.91 -16.37 -6.22
N LEU A 665 -8.98 -17.20 -6.71
CA LEU A 665 -8.72 -18.54 -6.22
C LEU A 665 -7.63 -18.45 -5.14
N ASN A 666 -7.87 -19.04 -3.98
CA ASN A 666 -6.95 -18.97 -2.86
C ASN A 666 -6.66 -20.35 -2.27
N ALA A 667 -5.42 -20.54 -1.83
CA ALA A 667 -4.97 -21.71 -1.08
C ALA A 667 -4.04 -21.29 0.05
N ALA A 668 -4.13 -21.89 1.23
CA ALA A 668 -3.21 -21.62 2.34
C ALA A 668 -2.97 -22.87 3.20
N PRO A 669 -1.83 -22.98 3.90
CA PRO A 669 -1.58 -24.08 4.83
C PRO A 669 -2.66 -24.20 5.90
N LEU A 670 -3.14 -25.42 6.14
CA LEU A 670 -4.08 -25.75 7.21
C LEU A 670 -3.45 -25.60 8.60
N LYS A 671 -2.14 -25.89 8.72
CA LYS A 671 -1.37 -25.77 9.96
C LYS A 671 -0.09 -25.00 9.71
N VAL A 672 0.13 -23.94 10.48
CA VAL A 672 1.33 -23.09 10.38
C VAL A 672 2.48 -23.57 11.26
N GLY A 673 2.18 -24.23 12.39
CA GLY A 673 3.15 -24.68 13.38
C GLY A 673 4.37 -25.42 12.82
N PRO A 674 4.22 -26.47 11.99
CA PRO A 674 5.36 -27.20 11.44
C PRO A 674 6.34 -26.34 10.64
N LEU A 675 5.84 -25.30 9.95
CA LEU A 675 6.67 -24.40 9.16
C LEU A 675 7.41 -23.41 10.06
N VAL A 676 6.74 -22.86 11.07
CA VAL A 676 7.37 -22.01 12.09
C VAL A 676 8.46 -22.79 12.83
N GLN A 677 8.17 -24.04 13.21
CA GLN A 677 9.12 -24.91 13.88
C GLN A 677 10.37 -25.19 13.05
N LYS A 678 10.19 -25.60 11.80
CA LYS A 678 11.31 -25.91 10.91
C LYS A 678 12.23 -24.70 10.69
N HIS A 679 11.66 -23.51 10.47
CA HIS A 679 12.39 -22.38 9.92
C HIS A 679 12.71 -21.26 10.93
N LEU A 680 12.03 -21.22 12.08
CA LEU A 680 12.34 -20.28 13.15
C LEU A 680 12.92 -21.02 14.35
N TRP A 681 12.18 -21.95 14.96
CA TRP A 681 12.62 -22.61 16.19
C TRP A 681 13.87 -23.49 15.98
N TYR A 682 13.98 -24.23 14.87
CA TYR A 682 15.14 -25.12 14.66
C TYR A 682 16.32 -24.47 13.92
N GLU A 683 16.08 -23.38 13.19
CA GLU A 683 17.12 -22.77 12.35
C GLU A 683 17.84 -21.61 13.05
N LYS A 684 17.16 -20.89 13.95
CA LYS A 684 17.68 -19.67 14.58
C LYS A 684 18.21 -19.98 15.99
N ALA A 685 19.27 -19.28 16.41
CA ALA A 685 19.87 -19.47 17.72
C ALA A 685 18.98 -18.91 18.84
N SER A 686 18.30 -17.77 18.62
CA SER A 686 17.35 -17.22 19.58
C SER A 686 16.20 -16.55 18.85
N VAL A 687 14.98 -16.82 19.34
CA VAL A 687 13.74 -16.26 18.81
C VAL A 687 12.92 -15.79 19.99
N ILE A 688 12.72 -14.49 20.08
CA ILE A 688 11.98 -13.82 21.14
C ILE A 688 10.69 -13.30 20.54
N MET A 689 9.55 -13.72 21.08
CA MET A 689 8.23 -13.23 20.69
C MET A 689 7.67 -12.37 21.82
N ALA A 690 7.36 -11.11 21.54
CA ALA A 690 6.78 -10.17 22.50
C ALA A 690 5.43 -9.66 22.00
N SER A 691 4.45 -9.55 22.90
CA SER A 691 3.14 -8.95 22.56
C SER A 691 2.41 -8.52 23.84
N ALA A 692 1.46 -7.60 23.70
CA ALA A 692 0.56 -7.21 24.79
C ALA A 692 -0.45 -8.30 25.18
N THR A 693 -0.74 -9.20 24.24
CA THR A 693 -1.76 -10.24 24.38
C THR A 693 -1.26 -11.52 23.71
N MET A 694 -0.83 -12.51 24.49
CA MET A 694 -0.43 -13.84 24.01
C MET A 694 -1.13 -14.97 24.77
N THR A 695 -1.57 -14.70 26.00
CA THR A 695 -2.19 -15.69 26.84
C THR A 695 -3.70 -15.70 26.67
N THR A 696 -4.28 -16.90 26.80
CA THR A 696 -5.72 -17.08 26.93
C THR A 696 -5.97 -17.60 28.34
N HIS A 697 -6.64 -16.82 29.17
CA HIS A 697 -6.81 -17.09 30.61
C HIS A 697 -5.46 -17.29 31.35
N GLY A 698 -4.45 -16.48 31.03
CA GLY A 698 -3.13 -16.52 31.68
C GLY A 698 -2.23 -17.68 31.21
N ASP A 699 -2.61 -18.39 30.16
CA ASP A 699 -1.87 -19.53 29.64
C ASP A 699 -1.45 -19.37 28.16
N PHE A 700 -0.19 -19.72 27.85
CA PHE A 700 0.38 -19.70 26.50
C PHE A 700 0.03 -20.93 25.65
N ARG A 701 -0.67 -21.94 26.19
CA ARG A 701 -1.00 -23.21 25.51
C ARG A 701 -1.57 -23.01 24.10
N TYR A 702 -2.46 -22.05 23.91
CA TYR A 702 -3.07 -21.80 22.60
C TYR A 702 -2.00 -21.40 21.56
N VAL A 703 -1.23 -20.34 21.84
CA VAL A 703 -0.16 -19.87 20.95
C VAL A 703 0.93 -20.93 20.75
N ARG A 704 1.32 -21.65 21.81
CA ARG A 704 2.35 -22.70 21.72
C ARG A 704 1.93 -23.83 20.80
N ASN A 705 0.68 -24.29 20.90
CA ASN A 705 0.14 -25.32 20.02
C ASN A 705 0.06 -24.83 18.56
N THR A 706 -0.40 -23.59 18.35
CA THR A 706 -0.53 -23.00 17.00
C THR A 706 0.82 -22.87 16.30
N LEU A 707 1.85 -22.42 17.04
CA LEU A 707 3.20 -22.15 16.50
C LEU A 707 4.18 -23.31 16.68
N ALA A 708 3.74 -24.45 17.21
CA ALA A 708 4.58 -25.61 17.55
C ALA A 708 5.81 -25.24 18.42
N ALA A 709 5.54 -24.49 19.49
CA ALA A 709 6.52 -23.93 20.41
C ALA A 709 6.53 -24.65 21.78
N ASP A 710 6.60 -25.98 21.74
CA ASP A 710 6.48 -26.83 22.94
C ASP A 710 7.70 -26.75 23.89
N GLU A 711 8.85 -26.26 23.43
CA GLU A 711 10.08 -26.15 24.25
C GLU A 711 10.47 -24.69 24.56
N VAL A 712 9.63 -23.74 24.18
CA VAL A 712 9.92 -22.30 24.31
C VAL A 712 9.63 -21.82 25.73
N ASP A 713 10.57 -21.07 26.32
CA ASP A 713 10.40 -20.43 27.63
C ASP A 713 9.31 -19.36 27.56
N VAL A 714 8.56 -19.16 28.65
CA VAL A 714 7.45 -18.21 28.70
C VAL A 714 7.56 -17.28 29.89
N LEU A 715 7.16 -16.02 29.69
CA LEU A 715 7.05 -14.99 30.73
C LEU A 715 5.75 -14.21 30.54
N SER A 716 4.90 -14.16 31.57
CA SER A 716 3.70 -13.32 31.59
C SER A 716 3.89 -12.21 32.61
N LEU A 717 3.86 -10.97 32.14
CA LEU A 717 3.98 -9.77 32.94
C LEU A 717 2.64 -9.04 32.96
N GLY A 718 2.24 -8.62 34.15
CA GLY A 718 1.00 -7.87 34.35
C GLY A 718 1.01 -6.50 33.65
N SER A 719 -0.12 -5.81 33.78
CA SER A 719 -0.19 -4.39 33.43
C SER A 719 0.37 -3.55 34.57
N PRO A 720 1.19 -2.52 34.30
CA PRO A 720 1.67 -1.60 35.33
C PRO A 720 0.57 -0.64 35.80
N PHE A 721 -0.59 -0.61 35.14
CA PHE A 721 -1.69 0.30 35.45
C PHE A 721 -2.57 -0.22 36.58
N ASP A 722 -2.89 0.66 37.52
CA ASP A 722 -3.89 0.42 38.56
C ASP A 722 -5.31 0.61 38.02
N TYR A 723 -5.82 -0.42 37.33
CA TYR A 723 -7.18 -0.40 36.80
C TYR A 723 -8.25 -0.34 37.90
N GLU A 724 -7.99 -0.88 39.09
CA GLU A 724 -8.96 -0.95 40.18
C GLU A 724 -9.31 0.45 40.69
N SER A 725 -8.32 1.34 40.82
CA SER A 725 -8.56 2.72 41.26
C SER A 725 -8.81 3.71 40.12
N SER A 726 -8.31 3.43 38.91
CA SER A 726 -8.27 4.40 37.82
C SER A 726 -9.29 4.13 36.70
N THR A 727 -10.07 3.04 36.76
CA THR A 727 -11.03 2.67 35.71
C THR A 727 -12.41 2.39 36.27
N LEU A 728 -13.44 2.92 35.60
CA LEU A 728 -14.83 2.55 35.85
C LEU A 728 -15.32 1.64 34.72
N LEU A 729 -15.71 0.41 35.05
CA LEU A 729 -16.36 -0.49 34.11
C LEU A 729 -17.88 -0.29 34.19
N TYR A 730 -18.49 0.13 33.09
CA TYR A 730 -19.93 0.24 32.94
C TYR A 730 -20.46 -0.85 32.01
N VAL A 731 -21.30 -1.74 32.53
CA VAL A 731 -21.96 -2.80 31.76
C VAL A 731 -23.46 -2.49 31.68
N ALA A 732 -23.94 -2.19 30.48
CA ALA A 732 -25.36 -1.95 30.25
C ALA A 732 -26.14 -3.27 30.29
N ASN A 733 -27.08 -3.39 31.22
CA ASN A 733 -27.90 -4.59 31.42
C ASN A 733 -29.32 -4.47 30.80
N ASP A 734 -29.63 -3.32 30.22
CA ASP A 734 -30.93 -2.95 29.64
C ASP A 734 -30.88 -2.79 28.11
N MET A 735 -29.79 -3.25 27.49
CA MET A 735 -29.65 -3.25 26.03
C MET A 735 -30.44 -4.40 25.39
N PRO A 736 -31.22 -4.16 24.33
CA PRO A 736 -31.79 -5.23 23.53
C PRO A 736 -30.71 -6.15 22.96
N GLU A 737 -31.08 -7.37 22.58
CA GLU A 737 -30.17 -8.26 21.84
C GLU A 737 -29.82 -7.67 20.46
N PRO A 738 -28.59 -7.87 19.92
CA PRO A 738 -28.17 -7.29 18.64
C PRO A 738 -29.08 -7.59 17.44
N ASN A 739 -29.80 -8.71 17.46
CA ASN A 739 -30.73 -9.11 16.41
C ASN A 739 -32.14 -8.47 16.56
N ASN A 740 -32.38 -7.74 17.65
CA ASN A 740 -33.65 -7.05 17.88
C ASN A 740 -33.72 -5.77 17.04
N PHE A 741 -34.87 -5.48 16.44
CA PHE A 741 -35.09 -4.29 15.63
C PHE A 741 -34.85 -2.97 16.39
N ASN A 742 -35.03 -2.96 17.71
CA ASN A 742 -34.79 -1.80 18.57
C ASN A 742 -33.34 -1.63 19.03
N TYR A 743 -32.45 -2.59 18.75
CA TYR A 743 -31.06 -2.55 19.22
C TYR A 743 -30.32 -1.31 18.76
N GLN A 744 -30.41 -1.00 17.46
CA GLN A 744 -29.70 0.14 16.88
C GLN A 744 -30.14 1.45 17.53
N GLN A 745 -31.45 1.67 17.69
CA GLN A 745 -31.97 2.88 18.32
C GLN A 745 -31.54 3.01 19.78
N ALA A 746 -31.53 1.90 20.53
CA ALA A 746 -31.04 1.88 21.91
C ALA A 746 -29.53 2.19 21.98
N LEU A 747 -28.75 1.62 21.05
CA LEU A 747 -27.31 1.84 20.95
C LEU A 747 -27.02 3.33 20.67
N ASP A 748 -27.67 3.92 19.67
CA ASP A 748 -27.48 5.32 19.27
C ASP A 748 -27.79 6.26 20.44
N ARG A 749 -28.90 6.03 21.15
CA ARG A 749 -29.29 6.82 22.31
C ARG A 749 -28.27 6.70 23.45
N THR A 750 -27.77 5.50 23.71
CA THR A 750 -26.75 5.24 24.74
C THR A 750 -25.44 5.93 24.39
N LEU A 751 -25.00 5.85 23.14
CA LEU A 751 -23.78 6.52 22.67
C LEU A 751 -23.91 8.04 22.77
N ILE A 752 -25.02 8.64 22.35
CA ILE A 752 -25.27 10.09 22.47
C ILE A 752 -25.25 10.53 23.93
N SER A 753 -25.92 9.78 24.81
CA SER A 753 -25.99 10.10 26.24
C SER A 753 -24.62 10.01 26.90
N THR A 754 -23.85 8.98 26.56
CA THR A 754 -22.48 8.78 27.05
C THR A 754 -21.53 9.85 26.52
N ALA A 755 -21.63 10.21 25.24
CA ALA A 755 -20.82 11.28 24.66
C ALA A 755 -21.09 12.64 25.33
N LYS A 756 -22.35 12.96 25.62
CA LYS A 756 -22.72 14.17 26.37
C LYS A 756 -22.16 14.16 27.79
N ALA A 757 -22.27 13.02 28.48
CA ALA A 757 -21.76 12.88 29.84
C ALA A 757 -20.22 12.99 29.93
N THR A 758 -19.50 12.49 28.92
CA THR A 758 -18.03 12.50 28.87
C THR A 758 -17.44 13.74 28.18
N GLY A 759 -18.28 14.64 27.64
CA GLY A 759 -17.82 15.83 26.92
C GLY A 759 -17.11 15.51 25.59
N GLY A 760 -17.47 14.40 24.94
CA GLY A 760 -17.06 14.06 23.57
C GLY A 760 -15.73 13.31 23.38
N ARG A 761 -14.96 13.00 24.43
CA ARG A 761 -13.67 12.29 24.30
C ARG A 761 -13.84 10.77 24.26
N MET A 762 -14.55 10.28 23.25
CA MET A 762 -14.99 8.88 23.17
C MET A 762 -14.40 8.19 21.95
N LEU A 763 -13.88 6.98 22.15
CA LEU A 763 -13.60 6.02 21.10
C LEU A 763 -14.69 4.95 21.13
N VAL A 764 -15.38 4.75 20.02
CA VAL A 764 -16.41 3.71 19.89
C VAL A 764 -15.90 2.62 18.96
N LEU A 765 -15.85 1.39 19.47
CA LEU A 765 -15.44 0.23 18.70
C LEU A 765 -16.67 -0.58 18.30
N PHE A 766 -16.82 -0.84 17.01
CA PHE A 766 -17.90 -1.68 16.46
C PHE A 766 -17.32 -3.00 15.98
N THR A 767 -18.10 -4.07 16.12
CA THR A 767 -17.76 -5.39 15.57
C THR A 767 -17.93 -5.47 14.05
N SER A 768 -18.58 -4.47 13.42
CA SER A 768 -18.69 -4.37 11.96
C SER A 768 -18.80 -2.93 11.46
N TYR A 769 -18.30 -2.68 10.24
CA TYR A 769 -18.49 -1.41 9.51
C TYR A 769 -19.96 -1.15 9.19
N ALA A 770 -20.78 -2.19 9.05
CA ALA A 770 -22.22 -2.03 8.84
C ALA A 770 -22.89 -1.39 10.06
N ALA A 771 -22.55 -1.84 11.27
CA ALA A 771 -23.03 -1.22 12.50
C ALA A 771 -22.52 0.22 12.64
N LEU A 772 -21.23 0.46 12.35
CA LEU A 772 -20.68 1.82 12.33
C LEU A 772 -21.46 2.72 11.37
N LYS A 773 -21.67 2.30 10.11
CA LYS A 773 -22.39 3.10 9.10
C LYS A 773 -23.87 3.31 9.39
N LYS A 774 -24.49 2.46 10.21
CA LYS A 774 -25.87 2.67 10.67
C LYS A 774 -25.93 3.68 11.83
N THR A 775 -24.85 3.78 12.59
CA THR A 775 -24.73 4.64 13.78
C THR A 775 -24.19 6.03 13.44
N ALA A 776 -23.22 6.08 12.52
CA ALA A 776 -22.58 7.29 11.99
C ALA A 776 -23.44 7.91 10.90
#